data_AF-A0A7K2Z211-F1
#
_entry.id   AF-A0A7K2Z211-F1
#
_cell.length_a   1.000
_cell.length_b   1.000
_cell.length_c   1.000
_cell.angle_alpha   90.00
_cell.angle_beta   90.00
_cell.angle_gamma   90.00
#
_symmetry.space_group_name_H-M   'P 1'
#
loop_
_entity.id
_entity.type
_entity.pdbx_description
1 polymer ?
#
loop_
_entity_poly.entity_id
_entity_poly.type
_entity_poly.pdbx_seq_one_letter_code
_entity_poly.pdbx_strand_id
1 'polypeptide(L)'
;MSIHQSMLFVGLGGTGCLIGAELERRLREELCGADGTGLVQRLGGQLAPYQLPNCIQFVYADLNENELARQRLRAAPPAHRAAADRNAHLTTQLVPPLNTYPEVARSLRINASEETIPWLPAREGEPRVTPLRRGAGQLPTVGRAALFETFRSGLSPAMDPLRRAVGLISNGNDHLMALSGSQNNRNTCDVFVAFSIAGGTGCGIFYDYLHLIGEAFAQGYDAIKIYPLVLMPSAFDEERGGGRPAVLNAGRALLDLFQLVDDQNGQYAQESLDTGLGAPIGDLAVRYPGMEPTRLKAGTVQTGFLFSRTSGIEREDLHRSVVSLVMSLIGTGLNPGGPELDNAVIQGDLYQSFADSFINEGVRREVPAPSGIGACGVSTSLVASMTVPVDELADIVAGRLLAQSVRDLTSDVRVSAEANQEAVKSFMSVAGLSELWLCAPPHVADPQPAKGAAGIMQMLNARARAMEQALRQQEASLRAHAAQLAEEFNHARGVRQLLSDGDLFRARRVLFGDQRLYSDGDRRGVAGLLTYVSTEPTPPPGITVNAPHVPAIKDRAGGVVKAKWGDPEVQRALAAQQQWFEWRSRRNWHAQWGSQAEVWDRKMTYLRSVLDNLGQAFNDHRDQEEANFGRATRELYRQRSGVSYLLPPQGDLESFYRQVLRRFVDREHLPETAGAAQVVGKLLGSGIWQRAYEMGEDREGGQAAVSYVRDQIKQQIKTLFVQAGELGTQPLLPPVRDLLTRAATKRGAVVGEEDLEQFVQKLAGMLPNGFSPEGSGELKVLIAHPGTSADSDVRQYLERILNIPNEPSRKIDFRAVEQESIVVVLFRSAMSLTEVPEVRQVLAQWSRSLDRQDPVDFLKWRQRLGFTYDWLATTDGHRVYILHRLLCAMWNGQIDVVRGDPASPEVVAIRLPHGPTVMRLPLRPFDRASSWGSLLRAYEEWTLTDDAPVRREFARQLMLTYPEGVGSRIRPASPLYRQFVSEVAPRQVEVLKDLRDRLPERSRGWAEELLRLWQVTLPAALDMSFPHQSTTRDSLRDLGSDEGIEFAQAPDRRDARPERGGAARDLGGGRPGRDPYTERGAPGRDPYIERGAPERDPYGRDVAGRDVPGRDSYERGVPDRDRRERDAPGRDPYERDVPGRDTYERDAPRRDGFEREAYERDVPGPGAYERDVPGPRRHDVPPER
;
A
#
# COMPACT_ATOMS: atom_id res chain seq x y z
N MET A 1 11.60 -7.95 -17.42
CA MET A 1 10.50 -8.78 -16.92
C MET A 1 9.52 -9.08 -18.05
N SER A 2 9.07 -10.33 -18.12
CA SER A 2 7.94 -10.80 -18.92
C SER A 2 6.82 -11.32 -17.99
N ILE A 3 5.61 -11.50 -18.50
CA ILE A 3 4.43 -11.93 -17.73
C ILE A 3 3.81 -13.14 -18.40
N HIS A 4 3.61 -14.23 -17.65
CA HIS A 4 3.12 -15.48 -18.22
C HIS A 4 1.65 -15.78 -17.87
N GLN A 5 1.04 -15.01 -16.96
CA GLN A 5 -0.33 -15.24 -16.49
C GLN A 5 -1.09 -13.93 -16.21
N SER A 6 -2.40 -13.94 -16.49
CA SER A 6 -3.33 -12.86 -16.11
C SER A 6 -3.50 -12.79 -14.59
N MET A 7 -3.46 -11.57 -14.02
CA MET A 7 -3.42 -11.38 -12.57
C MET A 7 -4.41 -10.32 -12.07
N LEU A 8 -5.15 -10.67 -11.02
CA LEU A 8 -5.91 -9.74 -10.20
C LEU A 8 -5.30 -9.68 -8.79
N PHE A 9 -4.88 -8.50 -8.34
CA PHE A 9 -4.53 -8.29 -6.93
C PHE A 9 -5.68 -7.61 -6.19
N VAL A 10 -6.01 -8.08 -4.99
CA VAL A 10 -7.05 -7.50 -4.14
C VAL A 10 -6.48 -7.17 -2.77
N GLY A 11 -6.34 -5.88 -2.46
CA GLY A 11 -5.83 -5.38 -1.17
C GLY A 11 -6.98 -5.00 -0.21
N LEU A 12 -7.11 -5.73 0.89
CA LEU A 12 -8.20 -5.54 1.86
C LEU A 12 -7.70 -4.96 3.20
N GLY A 13 -8.22 -3.77 3.53
CA GLY A 13 -7.74 -2.94 4.63
C GLY A 13 -6.34 -2.36 4.39
N GLY A 14 -5.95 -1.38 5.20
CA GLY A 14 -4.70 -0.63 5.03
C GLY A 14 -3.44 -1.46 4.78
N THR A 15 -3.27 -2.62 5.42
CA THR A 15 -2.13 -3.53 5.14
C THR A 15 -2.19 -4.12 3.73
N GLY A 16 -3.35 -4.62 3.29
CA GLY A 16 -3.53 -5.15 1.94
C GLY A 16 -3.36 -4.06 0.87
N CYS A 17 -3.84 -2.84 1.14
CA CYS A 17 -3.60 -1.67 0.31
C CYS A 17 -2.11 -1.32 0.21
N LEU A 18 -1.38 -1.24 1.34
CA LEU A 18 0.05 -0.93 1.34
C LEU A 18 0.89 -1.94 0.54
N ILE A 19 0.58 -3.24 0.64
CA ILE A 19 1.26 -4.29 -0.14
C ILE A 19 0.98 -4.12 -1.63
N GLY A 20 -0.27 -3.88 -2.02
CA GLY A 20 -0.62 -3.66 -3.42
C GLY A 20 -0.02 -2.39 -4.02
N ALA A 21 0.15 -1.32 -3.23
CA ALA A 21 0.82 -0.10 -3.69
C ALA A 21 2.29 -0.34 -4.06
N GLU A 22 3.02 -1.09 -3.24
CA GLU A 22 4.41 -1.46 -3.54
C GLU A 22 4.46 -2.44 -4.72
N LEU A 23 3.51 -3.38 -4.83
CA LEU A 23 3.42 -4.29 -6.00
C LEU A 23 3.15 -3.52 -7.30
N GLU A 24 2.20 -2.57 -7.31
CA GLU A 24 1.96 -1.69 -8.47
C GLU A 24 3.20 -0.89 -8.85
N ARG A 25 3.87 -0.29 -7.86
CA ARG A 25 5.07 0.52 -8.08
C ARG A 25 6.18 -0.32 -8.71
N ARG A 26 6.49 -1.47 -8.13
CA ARG A 26 7.54 -2.39 -8.62
C ARG A 26 7.20 -2.96 -10.01
N LEU A 27 5.95 -3.30 -10.29
CA LEU A 27 5.54 -3.76 -11.62
C LEU A 27 5.61 -2.64 -12.66
N ARG A 28 5.27 -1.39 -12.32
CA ARG A 28 5.46 -0.24 -13.23
C ARG A 28 6.94 0.02 -13.50
N GLU A 29 7.80 -0.10 -12.49
CA GLU A 29 9.27 0.00 -12.62
C GLU A 29 9.84 -1.09 -13.55
N GLU A 30 9.49 -2.36 -13.35
CA GLU A 30 10.00 -3.51 -14.13
C GLU A 30 9.45 -3.64 -15.56
N LEU A 31 8.19 -3.23 -15.79
CA LEU A 31 7.50 -3.44 -17.07
C LEU A 31 7.47 -2.18 -17.92
N CYS A 32 7.03 -1.06 -17.35
CA CYS A 32 6.98 0.22 -18.05
C CYS A 32 8.37 0.86 -18.16
N GLY A 33 9.33 0.44 -17.34
CA GLY A 33 10.69 0.97 -17.33
C GLY A 33 10.78 2.35 -16.66
N ALA A 34 12.00 2.90 -16.68
CA ALA A 34 12.35 4.11 -15.96
C ALA A 34 11.48 5.33 -16.30
N ASP A 35 11.25 5.59 -17.60
CA ASP A 35 10.45 6.68 -18.15
C ASP A 35 8.96 6.33 -18.32
N GLY A 36 8.60 5.08 -18.03
CA GLY A 36 7.28 4.53 -18.24
C GLY A 36 6.92 4.17 -19.69
N THR A 37 7.81 4.30 -20.68
CA THR A 37 7.49 4.07 -22.10
C THR A 37 7.82 2.67 -22.62
N GLY A 38 8.48 1.81 -21.84
CA GLY A 38 8.91 0.47 -22.26
C GLY A 38 7.77 -0.40 -22.80
N LEU A 39 6.60 -0.41 -22.14
CA LEU A 39 5.42 -1.10 -22.65
C LEU A 39 4.77 -0.39 -23.84
N VAL A 40 4.84 0.94 -23.91
CA VAL A 40 4.31 1.71 -25.04
C VAL A 40 5.03 1.32 -26.34
N GLN A 41 6.34 1.09 -26.26
CA GLN A 41 7.15 0.60 -27.38
C GLN A 41 6.86 -0.88 -27.70
N ARG A 42 6.85 -1.76 -26.67
CA ARG A 42 6.60 -3.21 -26.85
C ARG A 42 5.18 -3.52 -27.37
N LEU A 43 4.18 -2.72 -27.03
CA LEU A 43 2.76 -2.92 -27.37
C LEU A 43 2.24 -1.89 -28.40
N GLY A 44 3.11 -1.42 -29.29
CA GLY A 44 2.71 -0.67 -30.50
C GLY A 44 1.94 0.63 -30.26
N GLY A 45 2.17 1.32 -29.14
CA GLY A 45 1.54 2.59 -28.79
C GLY A 45 0.14 2.48 -28.16
N GLN A 46 -0.35 1.28 -27.83
CA GLN A 46 -1.70 1.07 -27.30
C GLN A 46 -1.90 1.54 -25.84
N LEU A 47 -0.81 1.66 -25.07
CA LEU A 47 -0.83 2.06 -23.66
C LEU A 47 -0.29 3.48 -23.45
N ALA A 48 -0.72 4.15 -22.38
CA ALA A 48 -0.11 5.40 -21.94
C ALA A 48 1.20 5.13 -21.15
N PRO A 49 2.14 6.10 -21.06
CA PRO A 49 3.31 5.95 -20.19
C PRO A 49 2.92 5.65 -18.74
N TYR A 50 3.67 4.75 -18.09
CA TYR A 50 3.37 4.17 -16.76
C TYR A 50 2.09 3.32 -16.65
N GLN A 51 1.33 3.08 -17.72
CA GLN A 51 0.16 2.20 -17.68
C GLN A 51 0.58 0.72 -17.73
N LEU A 52 0.04 -0.11 -16.83
CA LEU A 52 0.23 -1.57 -16.84
C LEU A 52 -0.71 -2.22 -17.86
N PRO A 53 -0.37 -3.40 -18.42
CA PRO A 53 -1.21 -4.06 -19.43
C PRO A 53 -2.54 -4.48 -18.80
N ASN A 54 -3.62 -4.49 -19.58
CA ASN A 54 -4.97 -4.73 -19.04
C ASN A 54 -5.13 -6.10 -18.34
N CYS A 55 -4.30 -7.10 -18.68
CA CYS A 55 -4.24 -8.40 -18.02
C CYS A 55 -3.72 -8.37 -16.57
N ILE A 56 -3.25 -7.22 -16.08
CA ILE A 56 -2.95 -6.96 -14.66
C ILE A 56 -3.88 -5.86 -14.14
N GLN A 57 -4.65 -6.16 -13.09
CA GLN A 57 -5.56 -5.23 -12.42
C GLN A 57 -5.45 -5.32 -10.89
N PHE A 58 -5.84 -4.25 -10.21
CA PHE A 58 -5.79 -4.09 -8.76
C PHE A 58 -7.14 -3.60 -8.24
N VAL A 59 -7.64 -4.18 -7.15
CA VAL A 59 -8.86 -3.75 -6.46
C VAL A 59 -8.54 -3.49 -4.99
N TYR A 60 -9.01 -2.37 -4.46
CA TYR A 60 -8.72 -1.94 -3.09
C TYR A 60 -9.99 -1.64 -2.30
N ALA A 61 -10.06 -2.13 -1.07
CA ALA A 61 -11.19 -1.90 -0.18
C ALA A 61 -10.74 -1.65 1.27
N ASP A 62 -11.03 -0.45 1.78
CA ASP A 62 -10.99 -0.13 3.21
C ASP A 62 -12.18 0.79 3.56
N LEU A 63 -12.60 0.76 4.82
CA LEU A 63 -13.52 1.71 5.42
C LEU A 63 -12.83 3.06 5.72
N ASN A 64 -11.50 3.09 5.76
CA ASN A 64 -10.74 4.34 5.86
C ASN A 64 -10.57 5.00 4.48
N GLU A 65 -11.55 5.82 4.11
CA GLU A 65 -11.60 6.55 2.84
C GLU A 65 -10.36 7.43 2.59
N ASN A 66 -9.75 7.98 3.65
CA ASN A 66 -8.54 8.79 3.53
C ASN A 66 -7.31 7.95 3.15
N GLU A 67 -7.16 6.77 3.74
CA GLU A 67 -6.10 5.83 3.32
C GLU A 67 -6.34 5.32 1.90
N LEU A 68 -7.58 5.00 1.57
CA LEU A 68 -7.96 4.55 0.23
C LEU A 68 -7.73 5.65 -0.84
N ALA A 69 -7.95 6.92 -0.50
CA ALA A 69 -7.60 8.05 -1.37
C ALA A 69 -6.08 8.24 -1.49
N ARG A 70 -5.32 8.06 -0.39
CA ARG A 70 -3.84 8.11 -0.40
C ARG A 70 -3.20 6.96 -1.20
N GLN A 71 -3.89 5.83 -1.39
CA GLN A 71 -3.42 4.67 -2.17
C GLN A 71 -2.87 5.05 -3.56
N ARG A 72 -3.60 5.88 -4.31
CA ARG A 72 -3.22 6.35 -5.65
C ARG A 72 -1.86 7.06 -5.70
N LEU A 73 -1.51 7.78 -4.63
CA LEU A 73 -0.25 8.52 -4.51
C LEU A 73 0.93 7.62 -4.09
N ARG A 74 0.65 6.39 -3.62
CA ARG A 74 1.68 5.40 -3.26
C ARG A 74 2.07 4.53 -4.46
N ALA A 75 1.10 4.21 -5.33
CA ALA A 75 1.30 3.34 -6.50
C ALA A 75 1.98 4.00 -7.71
N ALA A 76 1.82 5.33 -7.89
CA ALA A 76 2.44 6.07 -8.99
C ALA A 76 2.66 7.57 -8.65
N PRO A 77 3.67 8.23 -9.25
CA PRO A 77 3.86 9.67 -9.11
C PRO A 77 2.64 10.48 -9.59
N PRO A 78 2.37 11.69 -9.06
CA PRO A 78 1.18 12.48 -9.40
C PRO A 78 0.96 12.70 -10.90
N ALA A 79 2.04 12.89 -11.68
CA ALA A 79 1.98 13.07 -13.14
C ALA A 79 1.41 11.86 -13.90
N HIS A 80 1.47 10.66 -13.32
CA HIS A 80 1.04 9.40 -13.94
C HIS A 80 -0.26 8.84 -13.33
N ARG A 81 -0.96 9.62 -12.48
CA ARG A 81 -2.19 9.17 -11.81
C ARG A 81 -3.24 8.60 -12.78
N ALA A 82 -3.44 9.24 -13.93
CA ALA A 82 -4.39 8.77 -14.95
C ALA A 82 -4.01 7.42 -15.59
N ALA A 83 -2.74 7.01 -15.53
CA ALA A 83 -2.28 5.68 -15.93
C ALA A 83 -2.41 4.65 -14.79
N ALA A 84 -2.36 5.09 -13.53
CA ALA A 84 -2.67 4.25 -12.37
C ALA A 84 -4.17 3.94 -12.28
N ASP A 85 -5.03 4.95 -12.45
CA ASP A 85 -6.50 4.85 -12.45
C ASP A 85 -7.08 3.91 -13.53
N ARG A 86 -6.26 3.49 -14.52
CA ARG A 86 -6.64 2.47 -15.52
C ARG A 86 -6.43 1.02 -15.05
N ASN A 87 -5.66 0.80 -14.00
CA ASN A 87 -5.40 -0.54 -13.43
C ASN A 87 -5.90 -0.68 -11.99
N ALA A 88 -6.06 0.42 -11.24
CA ALA A 88 -6.39 0.43 -9.81
C ALA A 88 -7.83 0.89 -9.53
N HIS A 89 -8.67 -0.03 -9.06
CA HIS A 89 -10.09 0.20 -8.79
C HIS A 89 -10.35 0.31 -7.27
N LEU A 90 -10.71 1.51 -6.81
CA LEU A 90 -11.01 1.76 -5.40
C LEU A 90 -12.50 1.50 -5.08
N THR A 91 -12.78 0.82 -3.97
CA THR A 91 -14.13 0.64 -3.41
C THR A 91 -14.50 1.83 -2.52
N THR A 92 -14.84 2.97 -3.12
CA THR A 92 -15.05 4.26 -2.40
C THR A 92 -16.44 4.43 -1.78
N GLN A 93 -17.17 3.33 -1.54
CA GLN A 93 -18.53 3.32 -0.97
C GLN A 93 -18.72 2.16 0.02
N LEU A 94 -17.64 1.71 0.68
CA LEU A 94 -17.72 0.59 1.65
C LEU A 94 -18.36 1.02 2.99
N VAL A 95 -18.31 2.31 3.32
CA VAL A 95 -18.86 2.88 4.56
C VAL A 95 -20.35 3.22 4.35
N PRO A 96 -21.27 2.73 5.19
CA PRO A 96 -22.69 3.06 5.07
C PRO A 96 -22.97 4.51 5.52
N PRO A 97 -24.15 5.08 5.19
CA PRO A 97 -24.54 6.42 5.63
C PRO A 97 -24.57 6.63 7.16
N LEU A 98 -24.63 5.53 7.92
CA LEU A 98 -24.60 5.50 9.38
C LEU A 98 -23.14 5.48 9.86
N ASN A 99 -22.69 6.58 10.47
CA ASN A 99 -21.27 6.80 10.79
C ASN A 99 -20.79 6.12 12.09
N THR A 100 -21.67 5.42 12.84
CA THR A 100 -21.29 4.70 14.07
C THR A 100 -21.76 3.24 14.05
N TYR A 101 -20.97 2.35 14.65
CA TYR A 101 -21.33 0.93 14.74
C TYR A 101 -22.68 0.69 15.47
N PRO A 102 -23.04 1.36 16.58
CA PRO A 102 -24.33 1.19 17.25
C PRO A 102 -25.57 1.71 16.50
N GLU A 103 -25.38 2.37 15.37
CA GLU A 103 -26.45 2.71 14.42
C GLU A 103 -26.54 1.63 13.33
N VAL A 104 -25.40 1.28 12.72
CA VAL A 104 -25.27 0.17 11.75
C VAL A 104 -25.85 -1.13 12.30
N ALA A 105 -25.39 -1.59 13.47
CA ALA A 105 -25.87 -2.81 14.10
C ALA A 105 -27.32 -2.71 14.61
N ARG A 106 -27.90 -1.51 14.72
CA ARG A 106 -29.34 -1.34 14.99
C ARG A 106 -30.16 -1.48 13.70
N SER A 107 -29.69 -0.86 12.62
CA SER A 107 -30.31 -0.99 11.30
C SER A 107 -30.36 -2.45 10.85
N LEU A 108 -29.24 -3.17 10.90
CA LEU A 108 -29.16 -4.58 10.50
C LEU A 108 -30.14 -5.48 11.29
N ARG A 109 -30.17 -5.36 12.62
CA ARG A 109 -31.08 -6.14 13.49
C ARG A 109 -32.57 -5.87 13.23
N ILE A 110 -32.92 -4.77 12.55
CA ILE A 110 -34.31 -4.40 12.18
C ILE A 110 -34.60 -4.76 10.72
N ASN A 111 -33.67 -4.49 9.81
CA ASN A 111 -33.88 -4.46 8.36
C ASN A 111 -33.29 -5.67 7.60
N ALA A 112 -32.47 -6.50 8.24
CA ALA A 112 -31.77 -7.65 7.68
C ALA A 112 -31.57 -8.74 8.75
N SER A 113 -32.65 -9.04 9.49
CA SER A 113 -32.59 -9.88 10.68
C SER A 113 -32.27 -11.34 10.36
N GLU A 114 -32.86 -11.94 9.31
CA GLU A 114 -32.57 -13.32 8.90
C GLU A 114 -31.08 -13.55 8.60
N GLU A 115 -30.44 -12.60 7.91
CA GLU A 115 -29.07 -12.71 7.44
C GLU A 115 -28.03 -12.29 8.50
N THR A 116 -28.46 -11.62 9.58
CA THR A 116 -27.54 -11.12 10.63
C THR A 116 -27.72 -11.75 12.01
N ILE A 117 -28.89 -12.30 12.35
CA ILE A 117 -29.09 -13.09 13.59
C ILE A 117 -28.01 -14.16 13.82
N PRO A 118 -27.51 -14.91 12.80
CA PRO A 118 -26.51 -15.95 13.05
C PRO A 118 -25.14 -15.45 13.54
N TRP A 119 -24.76 -14.20 13.27
CA TRP A 119 -23.38 -13.73 13.46
C TRP A 119 -23.21 -12.32 14.05
N LEU A 120 -24.25 -11.49 14.05
CA LEU A 120 -24.22 -10.14 14.65
C LEU A 120 -24.66 -10.22 16.13
N PRO A 121 -23.77 -9.91 17.10
CA PRO A 121 -24.11 -10.01 18.52
C PRO A 121 -25.30 -9.13 18.93
N ALA A 122 -25.95 -9.48 20.05
CA ALA A 122 -26.94 -8.63 20.71
C ALA A 122 -26.35 -7.30 21.22
N ARG A 123 -27.22 -6.37 21.65
CA ARG A 123 -26.85 -5.00 22.09
C ARG A 123 -26.13 -4.94 23.45
N GLU A 124 -26.16 -6.02 24.23
CA GLU A 124 -25.53 -6.07 25.55
C GLU A 124 -23.99 -6.13 25.45
N GLY A 125 -23.30 -5.08 25.92
CA GLY A 125 -21.83 -4.96 25.87
C GLY A 125 -21.28 -4.34 24.57
N GLU A 126 -22.14 -3.75 23.74
CA GLU A 126 -21.79 -3.33 22.38
C GLU A 126 -20.70 -2.23 22.31
N PRO A 127 -19.62 -2.42 21.51
CA PRO A 127 -18.50 -1.49 21.42
C PRO A 127 -18.86 -0.18 20.71
N ARG A 128 -18.31 0.94 21.19
CA ARG A 128 -18.63 2.29 20.70
C ARG A 128 -17.69 2.77 19.58
N VAL A 129 -17.58 2.00 18.50
CA VAL A 129 -16.72 2.38 17.35
C VAL A 129 -17.35 3.55 16.58
N THR A 130 -16.64 4.68 16.54
CA THR A 130 -17.00 5.91 15.81
C THR A 130 -15.75 6.77 15.57
N PRO A 131 -15.66 7.51 14.45
CA PRO A 131 -16.49 7.42 13.24
C PRO A 131 -16.01 6.26 12.34
N LEU A 132 -16.94 5.52 11.72
CA LEU A 132 -16.61 4.33 10.92
C LEU A 132 -15.69 4.60 9.72
N ARG A 133 -15.73 5.83 9.17
CA ARG A 133 -14.80 6.32 8.13
C ARG A 133 -13.31 6.39 8.55
N ARG A 134 -12.97 6.09 9.81
CA ARG A 134 -11.59 5.89 10.29
C ARG A 134 -11.19 4.41 10.41
N GLY A 135 -12.10 3.48 10.10
CA GLY A 135 -11.89 2.03 10.17
C GLY A 135 -12.64 1.35 11.33
N ALA A 136 -12.69 0.02 11.28
CA ALA A 136 -13.53 -0.83 12.15
C ALA A 136 -13.01 -1.03 13.59
N GLY A 137 -12.23 -0.10 14.16
CA GLY A 137 -11.82 -0.13 15.58
C GLY A 137 -11.10 -1.42 16.04
N GLN A 138 -10.38 -2.09 15.14
CA GLN A 138 -9.76 -3.42 15.35
C GLN A 138 -10.75 -4.53 15.78
N LEU A 139 -12.00 -4.48 15.30
CA LEU A 139 -13.04 -5.50 15.55
C LEU A 139 -13.63 -6.04 14.23
N PRO A 140 -13.33 -7.30 13.84
CA PRO A 140 -13.83 -7.94 12.61
C PRO A 140 -15.34 -7.83 12.38
N THR A 141 -16.17 -8.01 13.43
CA THR A 141 -17.64 -7.91 13.30
C THR A 141 -18.09 -6.52 12.90
N VAL A 142 -17.38 -5.47 13.32
CA VAL A 142 -17.67 -4.08 12.95
C VAL A 142 -17.35 -3.84 11.48
N GLY A 143 -16.29 -4.46 10.95
CA GLY A 143 -15.96 -4.46 9.53
C GLY A 143 -17.06 -5.11 8.68
N ARG A 144 -17.52 -6.31 9.06
CA ARG A 144 -18.59 -7.01 8.36
C ARG A 144 -19.94 -6.31 8.47
N ALA A 145 -20.26 -5.72 9.62
CA ALA A 145 -21.51 -4.98 9.80
C ALA A 145 -21.58 -3.73 8.92
N ALA A 146 -20.47 -2.99 8.77
CA ALA A 146 -20.41 -1.89 7.80
C ALA A 146 -20.66 -2.39 6.37
N LEU A 147 -20.02 -3.50 5.97
CA LEU A 147 -20.21 -4.14 4.67
C LEU A 147 -21.68 -4.57 4.42
N PHE A 148 -22.31 -5.25 5.39
CA PHE A 148 -23.69 -5.73 5.25
C PHE A 148 -24.72 -4.60 5.23
N GLU A 149 -24.51 -3.51 5.98
CA GLU A 149 -25.40 -2.34 5.95
C GLU A 149 -25.29 -1.61 4.61
N THR A 150 -24.08 -1.48 4.07
CA THR A 150 -23.82 -1.00 2.70
C THR A 150 -24.51 -1.87 1.65
N PHE A 151 -24.54 -3.20 1.83
CA PHE A 151 -25.14 -4.15 0.89
C PHE A 151 -26.67 -4.28 0.97
N ARG A 152 -27.37 -3.60 1.89
CA ARG A 152 -28.85 -3.63 1.95
C ARG A 152 -29.56 -3.06 0.72
N SER A 153 -28.84 -2.43 -0.21
CA SER A 153 -29.36 -1.95 -1.50
C SER A 153 -28.65 -2.60 -2.70
N GLY A 154 -27.96 -3.73 -2.48
CA GLY A 154 -27.25 -4.50 -3.50
C GLY A 154 -25.73 -4.46 -3.38
N LEU A 155 -25.06 -5.39 -4.07
CA LEU A 155 -23.61 -5.63 -3.94
C LEU A 155 -22.72 -4.66 -4.77
N SER A 156 -23.31 -3.80 -5.60
CA SER A 156 -22.60 -2.91 -6.54
C SER A 156 -21.43 -2.11 -5.95
N PRO A 157 -21.47 -1.58 -4.71
CA PRO A 157 -20.32 -0.90 -4.11
C PRO A 157 -19.02 -1.73 -4.16
N ALA A 158 -19.07 -3.04 -3.93
CA ALA A 158 -17.93 -3.94 -4.02
C ALA A 158 -17.82 -4.66 -5.38
N MET A 159 -18.96 -5.02 -5.98
CA MET A 159 -19.00 -5.80 -7.22
C MET A 159 -18.66 -4.99 -8.47
N ASP A 160 -18.96 -3.69 -8.52
CA ASP A 160 -18.67 -2.89 -9.71
C ASP A 160 -17.15 -2.64 -9.88
N PRO A 161 -16.35 -2.35 -8.83
CA PRO A 161 -14.89 -2.40 -8.90
C PRO A 161 -14.34 -3.75 -9.38
N LEU A 162 -14.84 -4.87 -8.83
CA LEU A 162 -14.42 -6.22 -9.22
C LEU A 162 -14.75 -6.52 -10.69
N ARG A 163 -15.99 -6.31 -11.11
CA ARG A 163 -16.44 -6.56 -12.50
C ARG A 163 -15.74 -5.67 -13.52
N ARG A 164 -15.38 -4.42 -13.18
CA ARG A 164 -14.52 -3.58 -14.04
C ARG A 164 -13.12 -4.15 -14.19
N ALA A 165 -12.51 -4.63 -13.10
CA ALA A 165 -11.20 -5.27 -13.16
C ALA A 165 -11.24 -6.57 -14.00
N VAL A 166 -12.18 -7.49 -13.71
CA VAL A 166 -12.35 -8.75 -14.48
C VAL A 166 -12.60 -8.46 -15.97
N GLY A 167 -13.47 -7.49 -16.28
CA GLY A 167 -13.73 -7.07 -17.67
C GLY A 167 -12.49 -6.52 -18.38
N LEU A 168 -11.60 -5.80 -17.68
CA LEU A 168 -10.32 -5.34 -18.24
C LEU A 168 -9.34 -6.50 -18.46
N ILE A 169 -9.24 -7.46 -17.54
CA ILE A 169 -8.40 -8.66 -17.71
C ILE A 169 -8.87 -9.48 -18.91
N SER A 170 -10.18 -9.68 -19.08
CA SER A 170 -10.76 -10.40 -20.22
C SER A 170 -10.44 -9.73 -21.56
N ASN A 171 -10.45 -8.39 -21.60
CA ASN A 171 -10.01 -7.59 -22.74
C ASN A 171 -8.47 -7.40 -22.80
N GLY A 172 -7.72 -8.05 -21.90
CA GLY A 172 -6.26 -7.96 -21.80
C GLY A 172 -5.51 -9.14 -22.41
N ASN A 173 -6.21 -10.15 -22.94
CA ASN A 173 -5.63 -11.37 -23.51
C ASN A 173 -4.57 -11.08 -24.60
N ASP A 174 -4.76 -10.09 -25.46
CA ASP A 174 -3.80 -9.75 -26.52
C ASP A 174 -2.49 -9.16 -25.97
N HIS A 175 -2.57 -8.38 -24.87
CA HIS A 175 -1.37 -7.93 -24.16
C HIS A 175 -0.63 -9.11 -23.53
N LEU A 176 -1.34 -10.08 -22.95
CA LEU A 176 -0.73 -11.29 -22.39
C LEU A 176 -0.04 -12.12 -23.48
N MET A 177 -0.64 -12.26 -24.67
CA MET A 177 -0.02 -12.96 -25.80
C MET A 177 1.29 -12.28 -26.22
N ALA A 178 1.29 -10.94 -26.31
CA ALA A 178 2.46 -10.15 -26.67
C ALA A 178 3.57 -10.11 -25.59
N LEU A 179 3.24 -10.41 -24.32
CA LEU A 179 4.17 -10.40 -23.18
C LEU A 179 4.64 -11.81 -22.75
N SER A 180 3.93 -12.87 -23.13
CA SER A 180 4.25 -14.26 -22.79
C SER A 180 4.76 -15.10 -23.96
N GLY A 181 4.39 -14.74 -25.19
CA GLY A 181 4.63 -15.54 -26.39
C GLY A 181 3.81 -16.84 -26.50
N SER A 182 2.94 -17.14 -25.51
CA SER A 182 2.18 -18.40 -25.41
C SER A 182 0.70 -18.21 -25.72
N GLN A 183 0.05 -19.23 -26.29
CA GLN A 183 -1.40 -19.23 -26.53
C GLN A 183 -2.23 -19.93 -25.46
N ASN A 184 -1.60 -20.68 -24.54
CA ASN A 184 -2.28 -21.70 -23.74
C ASN A 184 -3.16 -21.14 -22.60
N ASN A 185 -2.95 -19.88 -22.19
CA ASN A 185 -3.48 -19.33 -20.93
C ASN A 185 -4.69 -18.38 -21.12
N ARG A 186 -5.50 -18.58 -22.15
CA ARG A 186 -6.76 -17.84 -22.33
C ARG A 186 -7.78 -18.23 -21.26
N ASN A 187 -8.52 -17.25 -20.74
CA ASN A 187 -9.60 -17.42 -19.74
C ASN A 187 -9.20 -18.07 -18.41
N THR A 188 -7.94 -17.97 -18.00
CA THR A 188 -7.49 -18.29 -16.62
C THR A 188 -6.97 -17.02 -15.93
N CYS A 189 -6.97 -17.00 -14.59
CA CYS A 189 -6.45 -15.86 -13.82
C CYS A 189 -5.96 -16.31 -12.43
N ASP A 190 -4.76 -15.86 -12.05
CA ASP A 190 -4.24 -15.96 -10.68
C ASP A 190 -4.73 -14.74 -9.88
N VAL A 191 -5.41 -14.96 -8.76
CA VAL A 191 -5.97 -13.90 -7.92
C VAL A 191 -5.28 -13.86 -6.55
N PHE A 192 -4.58 -12.77 -6.26
CA PHE A 192 -3.83 -12.61 -5.00
C PHE A 192 -4.58 -11.69 -4.04
N VAL A 193 -5.02 -12.21 -2.88
CA VAL A 193 -5.89 -11.47 -1.94
C VAL A 193 -5.12 -11.18 -0.65
N ALA A 194 -4.55 -9.98 -0.55
CA ALA A 194 -3.69 -9.59 0.56
C ALA A 194 -4.47 -8.91 1.69
N PHE A 195 -4.32 -9.42 2.92
CA PHE A 195 -4.94 -8.85 4.11
C PHE A 195 -4.17 -9.17 5.40
N SER A 196 -4.56 -8.51 6.49
CA SER A 196 -4.10 -8.80 7.84
C SER A 196 -5.26 -9.27 8.71
N ILE A 197 -5.05 -10.38 9.42
CA ILE A 197 -5.97 -10.91 10.43
C ILE A 197 -5.83 -10.23 11.80
N ALA A 198 -4.82 -9.35 11.98
CA ALA A 198 -4.69 -8.51 13.17
C ALA A 198 -5.70 -7.34 13.16
N GLY A 199 -5.99 -6.79 11.97
CA GLY A 199 -6.79 -5.57 11.79
C GLY A 199 -8.30 -5.76 11.96
N GLY A 200 -9.04 -4.64 11.96
CA GLY A 200 -10.52 -4.66 12.00
C GLY A 200 -11.15 -4.83 10.61
N THR A 201 -10.77 -3.97 9.64
CA THR A 201 -11.37 -3.97 8.30
C THR A 201 -11.08 -5.27 7.54
N GLY A 202 -9.81 -5.55 7.21
CA GLY A 202 -9.43 -6.70 6.37
C GLY A 202 -9.91 -8.04 6.94
N CYS A 203 -9.60 -8.30 8.22
CA CYS A 203 -10.07 -9.47 8.97
C CYS A 203 -11.62 -9.59 9.04
N GLY A 204 -12.33 -8.46 8.94
CA GLY A 204 -13.79 -8.39 8.95
C GLY A 204 -14.46 -8.58 7.59
N ILE A 205 -13.74 -8.42 6.47
CA ILE A 205 -14.34 -8.48 5.11
C ILE A 205 -13.73 -9.55 4.18
N PHE A 206 -12.59 -10.17 4.52
CA PHE A 206 -11.88 -11.04 3.57
C PHE A 206 -12.72 -12.21 3.07
N TYR A 207 -13.44 -12.90 3.94
CA TYR A 207 -14.22 -14.10 3.60
C TYR A 207 -15.34 -13.77 2.62
N ASP A 208 -16.04 -12.68 2.88
CA ASP A 208 -17.09 -12.12 2.03
C ASP A 208 -16.49 -11.70 0.67
N TYR A 209 -15.34 -11.03 0.66
CA TYR A 209 -14.62 -10.68 -0.57
C TYR A 209 -14.13 -11.89 -1.37
N LEU A 210 -13.68 -12.99 -0.74
CA LEU A 210 -13.32 -14.23 -1.46
C LEU A 210 -14.51 -14.74 -2.28
N HIS A 211 -15.71 -14.75 -1.69
CA HIS A 211 -16.95 -15.16 -2.37
C HIS A 211 -17.36 -14.17 -3.48
N LEU A 212 -17.24 -12.85 -3.23
CA LEU A 212 -17.54 -11.81 -4.24
C LEU A 212 -16.57 -11.83 -5.43
N ILE A 213 -15.31 -12.22 -5.21
CA ILE A 213 -14.33 -12.42 -6.29
C ILE A 213 -14.76 -13.61 -7.16
N GLY A 214 -15.13 -14.74 -6.57
CA GLY A 214 -15.64 -15.89 -7.32
C GLY A 214 -16.88 -15.55 -8.15
N GLU A 215 -17.85 -14.86 -7.56
CA GLU A 215 -19.04 -14.33 -8.24
C GLU A 215 -18.68 -13.34 -9.38
N ALA A 216 -17.62 -12.54 -9.23
CA ALA A 216 -17.19 -11.61 -10.28
C ALA A 216 -16.55 -12.31 -11.49
N PHE A 217 -15.98 -13.51 -11.30
CA PHE A 217 -15.41 -14.36 -12.36
C PHE A 217 -16.38 -15.43 -12.88
N ALA A 218 -17.52 -15.67 -12.23
CA ALA A 218 -18.50 -16.70 -12.60
C ALA A 218 -19.11 -16.55 -14.01
N GLN A 219 -18.86 -15.43 -14.70
CA GLN A 219 -19.24 -15.19 -16.08
C GLN A 219 -17.99 -14.99 -16.95
N GLY A 220 -17.67 -16.00 -17.78
CA GLY A 220 -16.64 -15.89 -18.83
C GLY A 220 -15.24 -16.42 -18.49
N TYR A 221 -15.02 -16.95 -17.29
CA TYR A 221 -13.78 -17.66 -16.93
C TYR A 221 -14.09 -19.13 -16.58
N ASP A 222 -13.37 -20.05 -17.21
CA ASP A 222 -13.59 -21.49 -17.01
C ASP A 222 -12.99 -21.97 -15.67
N ALA A 223 -11.90 -21.35 -15.23
CA ALA A 223 -11.28 -21.55 -13.94
C ALA A 223 -10.46 -20.32 -13.47
N ILE A 224 -10.36 -20.17 -12.15
CA ILE A 224 -9.51 -19.18 -11.48
C ILE A 224 -8.88 -19.83 -10.24
N LYS A 225 -7.75 -19.29 -9.79
CA LYS A 225 -7.10 -19.69 -8.53
C LYS A 225 -6.98 -18.48 -7.62
N ILE A 226 -7.56 -18.55 -6.42
CA ILE A 226 -7.47 -17.50 -5.42
C ILE A 226 -6.47 -17.89 -4.33
N TYR A 227 -5.48 -17.03 -4.12
CA TYR A 227 -4.41 -17.17 -3.14
C TYR A 227 -4.53 -16.08 -2.06
N PRO A 228 -5.13 -16.38 -0.89
CA PRO A 228 -5.07 -15.55 0.30
C PRO A 228 -3.62 -15.34 0.76
N LEU A 229 -3.20 -14.09 0.89
CA LEU A 229 -1.89 -13.67 1.38
C LEU A 229 -2.06 -13.00 2.74
N VAL A 230 -1.83 -13.76 3.81
CA VAL A 230 -2.31 -13.46 5.16
C VAL A 230 -1.18 -13.05 6.09
N LEU A 231 -1.16 -11.77 6.49
CA LEU A 231 -0.21 -11.30 7.50
C LEU A 231 -0.73 -11.58 8.92
N MET A 232 0.06 -12.39 9.64
CA MET A 232 -0.23 -12.91 10.97
C MET A 232 -0.02 -11.84 12.06
N PRO A 233 -0.58 -12.00 13.28
CA PRO A 233 -0.39 -11.06 14.39
C PRO A 233 1.06 -10.71 14.71
N SER A 234 1.99 -11.67 14.60
CA SER A 234 3.42 -11.48 14.83
C SER A 234 4.07 -10.39 13.96
N ALA A 235 3.49 -10.08 12.80
CA ALA A 235 3.94 -9.02 11.89
C ALA A 235 3.65 -7.59 12.37
N PHE A 236 3.01 -7.42 13.55
CA PHE A 236 2.61 -6.14 14.10
C PHE A 236 3.09 -5.99 15.55
N ASP A 237 3.79 -4.90 15.86
CA ASP A 237 4.15 -4.55 17.23
C ASP A 237 2.93 -4.04 18.00
N GLU A 238 2.90 -4.19 19.33
CA GLU A 238 1.71 -3.90 20.14
C GLU A 238 1.22 -2.44 19.97
N GLU A 239 2.15 -1.49 19.94
CA GLU A 239 1.87 -0.05 19.71
C GLU A 239 1.35 0.25 18.30
N ARG A 240 1.57 -0.65 17.34
CA ARG A 240 1.27 -0.48 15.90
C ARG A 240 0.11 -1.37 15.44
N GLY A 241 -0.76 -1.77 16.37
CA GLY A 241 -1.96 -2.58 16.11
C GLY A 241 -1.76 -4.09 16.26
N GLY A 242 -0.66 -4.53 16.86
CA GLY A 242 -0.40 -5.92 17.22
C GLY A 242 -0.99 -6.34 18.55
N GLY A 243 -0.23 -7.15 19.29
CA GLY A 243 -0.52 -7.55 20.67
C GLY A 243 -1.82 -8.35 20.88
N ARG A 244 -2.33 -8.34 22.11
CA ARG A 244 -3.53 -9.11 22.50
C ARG A 244 -4.75 -8.92 21.57
N PRO A 245 -5.13 -7.69 21.14
CA PRO A 245 -6.26 -7.51 20.22
C PRO A 245 -6.08 -8.20 18.87
N ALA A 246 -4.87 -8.14 18.30
CA ALA A 246 -4.53 -8.79 17.04
C ALA A 246 -4.59 -10.32 17.15
N VAL A 247 -4.00 -10.88 18.21
CA VAL A 247 -3.98 -12.32 18.48
C VAL A 247 -5.40 -12.86 18.65
N LEU A 248 -6.30 -12.12 19.32
CA LEU A 248 -7.69 -12.54 19.47
C LEU A 248 -8.50 -12.45 18.17
N ASN A 249 -8.27 -11.45 17.30
CA ASN A 249 -8.91 -11.40 15.98
C ASN A 249 -8.52 -12.60 15.10
N ALA A 250 -7.23 -12.94 15.09
CA ALA A 250 -6.70 -14.06 14.33
C ALA A 250 -7.33 -15.41 14.73
N GLY A 251 -7.67 -15.59 16.02
CA GLY A 251 -8.18 -16.86 16.57
C GLY A 251 -9.32 -17.48 15.78
N ARG A 252 -10.38 -16.72 15.51
CA ARG A 252 -11.54 -17.22 14.74
C ARG A 252 -11.37 -17.00 13.24
N ALA A 253 -10.71 -15.91 12.82
CA ALA A 253 -10.48 -15.63 11.41
C ALA A 253 -9.65 -16.71 10.69
N LEU A 254 -8.65 -17.29 11.34
CA LEU A 254 -7.87 -18.41 10.80
C LEU A 254 -8.73 -19.66 10.62
N LEU A 255 -9.57 -19.99 11.61
CA LEU A 255 -10.46 -21.14 11.52
C LEU A 255 -11.50 -20.99 10.42
N ASP A 256 -12.10 -19.80 10.28
CA ASP A 256 -13.03 -19.53 9.18
C ASP A 256 -12.34 -19.72 7.80
N LEU A 257 -11.08 -19.29 7.68
CA LEU A 257 -10.29 -19.43 6.45
C LEU A 257 -9.92 -20.90 6.18
N PHE A 258 -9.47 -21.65 7.19
CA PHE A 258 -9.12 -23.05 7.03
C PHE A 258 -10.34 -23.93 6.75
N GLN A 259 -11.48 -23.66 7.37
CA GLN A 259 -12.73 -24.38 7.06
C GLN A 259 -13.18 -24.14 5.61
N LEU A 260 -12.96 -22.95 5.05
CA LEU A 260 -13.20 -22.66 3.63
C LEU A 260 -12.21 -23.40 2.72
N VAL A 261 -10.93 -23.48 3.09
CA VAL A 261 -9.90 -24.20 2.32
C VAL A 261 -10.13 -25.72 2.39
N ASP A 262 -10.48 -26.27 3.54
CA ASP A 262 -10.77 -27.70 3.74
C ASP A 262 -12.01 -28.11 2.92
N ASP A 263 -13.07 -27.28 2.92
CA ASP A 263 -14.26 -27.45 2.06
C ASP A 263 -13.90 -27.41 0.57
N GLN A 264 -13.18 -26.37 0.12
CA GLN A 264 -12.81 -26.19 -1.29
C GLN A 264 -11.93 -27.32 -1.85
N ASN A 265 -11.08 -27.93 -1.03
CA ASN A 265 -10.31 -29.12 -1.40
C ASN A 265 -11.17 -30.40 -1.31
N GLY A 266 -12.04 -30.53 -0.31
CA GLY A 266 -12.94 -31.67 -0.13
C GLY A 266 -13.95 -31.84 -1.27
N GLN A 267 -14.56 -30.73 -1.72
CA GLN A 267 -15.43 -30.70 -2.91
C GLN A 267 -14.67 -31.13 -4.17
N TYR A 268 -13.48 -30.57 -4.39
CA TYR A 268 -12.67 -30.83 -5.59
C TYR A 268 -12.24 -32.30 -5.68
N ALA A 269 -11.90 -32.92 -4.54
CA ALA A 269 -11.60 -34.35 -4.47
C ALA A 269 -12.83 -35.22 -4.78
N GLN A 270 -14.03 -34.84 -4.34
CA GLN A 270 -15.27 -35.57 -4.66
C GLN A 270 -15.67 -35.45 -6.14
N GLU A 271 -15.54 -34.25 -6.73
CA GLU A 271 -15.78 -34.05 -8.18
C GLU A 271 -14.81 -34.88 -9.05
N SER A 272 -13.62 -35.17 -8.53
CA SER A 272 -12.56 -35.90 -9.25
C SER A 272 -12.56 -37.43 -9.00
N LEU A 273 -13.10 -37.90 -7.87
CA LEU A 273 -12.98 -39.30 -7.41
C LEU A 273 -14.24 -39.82 -6.69
N ASP A 274 -15.06 -40.60 -7.41
CA ASP A 274 -16.24 -41.31 -6.89
C ASP A 274 -15.84 -42.47 -5.94
N THR A 275 -15.40 -42.12 -4.72
CA THR A 275 -14.65 -43.00 -3.81
C THR A 275 -15.23 -43.09 -2.40
N GLY A 276 -16.33 -42.39 -2.10
CA GLY A 276 -17.10 -42.55 -0.86
C GLY A 276 -16.40 -42.17 0.46
N LEU A 277 -15.18 -41.63 0.42
CA LEU A 277 -14.35 -41.29 1.60
C LEU A 277 -14.14 -39.78 1.80
N GLY A 278 -14.80 -38.93 1.00
CA GLY A 278 -14.67 -37.48 1.12
C GLY A 278 -15.12 -36.93 2.48
N ALA A 279 -14.53 -35.80 2.88
CA ALA A 279 -15.02 -34.99 3.99
C ALA A 279 -16.52 -34.64 3.80
N PRO A 280 -17.31 -34.42 4.87
CA PRO A 280 -18.73 -34.10 4.73
C PRO A 280 -18.95 -32.89 3.82
N ILE A 281 -19.93 -33.01 2.91
CA ILE A 281 -20.28 -32.00 1.92
C ILE A 281 -20.40 -30.62 2.59
N GLY A 282 -19.50 -29.70 2.27
CA GLY A 282 -19.62 -28.33 2.71
C GLY A 282 -20.63 -27.57 1.87
N ASP A 283 -21.53 -26.87 2.54
CA ASP A 283 -22.57 -26.03 1.94
C ASP A 283 -22.21 -24.53 2.11
N LEU A 284 -20.90 -24.23 2.24
CA LEU A 284 -20.42 -22.91 2.65
C LEU A 284 -20.78 -21.84 1.63
N ALA A 285 -21.51 -20.85 2.10
CA ALA A 285 -22.03 -19.75 1.31
C ALA A 285 -22.13 -18.48 2.15
N VAL A 286 -22.18 -17.33 1.50
CA VAL A 286 -22.54 -16.05 2.14
C VAL A 286 -23.91 -15.61 1.64
N ARG A 287 -24.90 -15.55 2.54
CA ARG A 287 -26.20 -14.94 2.27
C ARG A 287 -26.14 -13.45 2.62
N TYR A 288 -26.28 -12.60 1.61
CA TYR A 288 -26.36 -11.15 1.77
C TYR A 288 -27.82 -10.69 1.90
N PRO A 289 -28.10 -9.50 2.47
CA PRO A 289 -29.48 -9.05 2.74
C PRO A 289 -30.37 -9.05 1.48
N GLY A 290 -31.47 -9.80 1.53
CA GLY A 290 -32.43 -9.90 0.43
C GLY A 290 -31.92 -10.59 -0.84
N MET A 291 -30.84 -11.39 -0.76
CA MET A 291 -30.18 -12.03 -1.90
C MET A 291 -29.96 -13.53 -1.70
N GLU A 292 -29.78 -14.25 -2.82
CA GLU A 292 -29.44 -15.68 -2.82
C GLU A 292 -28.02 -15.92 -2.28
N PRO A 293 -27.71 -17.11 -1.72
CA PRO A 293 -26.40 -17.40 -1.14
C PRO A 293 -25.28 -17.48 -2.20
N THR A 294 -24.30 -16.59 -2.13
CA THR A 294 -23.09 -16.64 -2.97
C THR A 294 -22.19 -17.79 -2.54
N ARG A 295 -21.73 -18.60 -3.50
CA ARG A 295 -20.88 -19.80 -3.30
C ARG A 295 -19.63 -19.73 -4.17
N LEU A 296 -18.60 -20.48 -3.80
CA LEU A 296 -17.40 -20.68 -4.61
C LEU A 296 -17.48 -22.00 -5.37
N LYS A 297 -16.98 -22.01 -6.62
CA LYS A 297 -16.73 -23.24 -7.39
C LYS A 297 -15.64 -24.07 -6.69
N ALA A 298 -15.76 -25.39 -6.66
CA ALA A 298 -14.77 -26.28 -6.05
C ALA A 298 -13.34 -26.01 -6.57
N GLY A 299 -12.32 -26.18 -5.73
CA GLY A 299 -10.92 -26.00 -6.11
C GLY A 299 -10.50 -24.55 -6.45
N THR A 300 -11.31 -23.54 -6.12
CA THR A 300 -10.98 -22.12 -6.32
C THR A 300 -10.00 -21.60 -5.26
N VAL A 301 -10.17 -21.99 -3.99
CA VAL A 301 -9.33 -21.55 -2.85
C VAL A 301 -8.62 -22.75 -2.22
N GLN A 302 -7.60 -23.29 -2.90
CA GLN A 302 -6.95 -24.53 -2.47
C GLN A 302 -5.96 -24.37 -1.30
N THR A 303 -5.41 -23.18 -1.05
CA THR A 303 -4.53 -22.95 0.11
C THR A 303 -4.50 -21.47 0.49
N GLY A 304 -4.16 -21.16 1.75
CA GLY A 304 -3.86 -19.81 2.21
C GLY A 304 -2.41 -19.70 2.66
N PHE A 305 -1.72 -18.62 2.27
CA PHE A 305 -0.34 -18.33 2.64
C PHE A 305 -0.29 -17.52 3.94
N LEU A 306 0.32 -18.08 4.98
CA LEU A 306 0.56 -17.39 6.23
C LEU A 306 1.97 -16.78 6.25
N PHE A 307 2.05 -15.48 6.58
CA PHE A 307 3.30 -14.73 6.75
C PHE A 307 3.48 -14.32 8.22
N SER A 308 4.36 -15.04 8.91
CA SER A 308 4.75 -14.82 10.30
C SER A 308 6.10 -14.10 10.39
N ARG A 309 6.30 -13.27 11.43
CA ARG A 309 7.59 -12.61 11.70
C ARG A 309 8.55 -13.58 12.36
N THR A 310 9.57 -14.01 11.61
CA THR A 310 10.74 -14.72 12.17
C THR A 310 11.80 -13.73 12.68
N SER A 311 12.81 -14.23 13.39
CA SER A 311 13.81 -13.40 14.07
C SER A 311 14.58 -12.50 13.10
N GLY A 312 14.53 -11.18 13.34
CA GLY A 312 15.29 -10.17 12.59
C GLY A 312 14.62 -9.65 11.32
N ILE A 313 13.34 -9.97 11.08
CA ILE A 313 12.53 -9.44 9.97
C ILE A 313 11.57 -8.36 10.50
N GLU A 314 11.46 -7.22 9.82
CA GLU A 314 10.46 -6.19 10.15
C GLU A 314 9.19 -6.29 9.30
N ARG A 315 8.13 -5.56 9.68
CA ARG A 315 6.85 -5.56 8.96
C ARG A 315 7.01 -5.17 7.49
N GLU A 316 7.84 -4.15 7.24
CA GLU A 316 8.13 -3.64 5.91
C GLU A 316 8.92 -4.66 5.06
N ASP A 317 9.75 -5.50 5.69
CA ASP A 317 10.40 -6.63 5.02
C ASP A 317 9.38 -7.73 4.68
N LEU A 318 8.43 -8.04 5.58
CA LEU A 318 7.33 -8.97 5.26
C LEU A 318 6.46 -8.45 4.09
N HIS A 319 6.13 -7.16 4.05
CA HIS A 319 5.43 -6.56 2.90
C HIS A 319 6.23 -6.81 1.60
N ARG A 320 7.55 -6.60 1.62
CA ARG A 320 8.45 -6.83 0.47
C ARG A 320 8.57 -8.30 0.10
N SER A 321 8.55 -9.22 1.07
CA SER A 321 8.51 -10.67 0.83
C SER A 321 7.23 -11.08 0.11
N VAL A 322 6.07 -10.53 0.48
CA VAL A 322 4.79 -10.78 -0.23
C VAL A 322 4.83 -10.24 -1.66
N VAL A 323 5.35 -9.03 -1.88
CA VAL A 323 5.52 -8.46 -3.23
C VAL A 323 6.48 -9.31 -4.08
N SER A 324 7.61 -9.73 -3.51
CA SER A 324 8.60 -10.58 -4.18
C SER A 324 8.03 -11.97 -4.54
N LEU A 325 7.17 -12.55 -3.69
CA LEU A 325 6.45 -13.79 -4.00
C LEU A 325 5.57 -13.60 -5.24
N VAL A 326 4.68 -12.61 -5.23
CA VAL A 326 3.73 -12.40 -6.34
C VAL A 326 4.47 -12.12 -7.65
N MET A 327 5.51 -11.27 -7.63
CA MET A 327 6.34 -10.99 -8.81
C MET A 327 7.09 -12.23 -9.31
N SER A 328 7.59 -13.10 -8.42
CA SER A 328 8.26 -14.34 -8.79
C SER A 328 7.29 -15.36 -9.39
N LEU A 329 6.04 -15.43 -8.92
CA LEU A 329 5.04 -16.37 -9.41
C LEU A 329 4.51 -15.99 -10.80
N ILE A 330 4.14 -14.71 -11.03
CA ILE A 330 3.60 -14.25 -12.33
C ILE A 330 4.68 -14.03 -13.40
N GLY A 331 5.92 -13.77 -12.95
CA GLY A 331 7.09 -13.54 -13.80
C GLY A 331 7.87 -14.80 -14.16
N THR A 332 7.34 -15.99 -13.83
CA THR A 332 7.91 -17.30 -14.19
C THR A 332 6.94 -18.07 -15.08
N GLY A 333 7.45 -18.61 -16.20
CA GLY A 333 6.67 -19.47 -17.09
C GLY A 333 6.73 -20.95 -16.72
N LEU A 334 5.72 -21.71 -17.15
CA LEU A 334 5.79 -23.18 -17.23
C LEU A 334 6.84 -23.58 -18.28
N ASN A 335 7.67 -24.58 -17.99
CA ASN A 335 8.72 -25.02 -18.92
C ASN A 335 8.13 -25.85 -20.09
N PRO A 336 8.30 -25.43 -21.36
CA PRO A 336 7.86 -26.23 -22.51
C PRO A 336 8.62 -27.57 -22.57
N GLY A 337 7.91 -28.68 -22.40
CA GLY A 337 8.53 -30.01 -22.30
C GLY A 337 9.29 -30.28 -20.99
N GLY A 338 9.01 -29.52 -19.93
CA GLY A 338 9.43 -29.86 -18.57
C GLY A 338 8.58 -30.98 -17.96
N PRO A 339 9.09 -31.72 -16.96
CA PRO A 339 8.37 -32.82 -16.32
C PRO A 339 7.06 -32.39 -15.64
N GLU A 340 6.90 -31.09 -15.36
CA GLU A 340 5.65 -30.47 -14.90
C GLU A 340 4.46 -30.80 -15.83
N LEU A 341 4.67 -30.75 -17.15
CA LEU A 341 3.65 -31.05 -18.16
C LEU A 341 3.44 -32.55 -18.37
N ASP A 342 4.51 -33.35 -18.30
CA ASP A 342 4.41 -34.81 -18.43
C ASP A 342 3.74 -35.45 -17.20
N ASN A 343 4.09 -34.98 -15.99
CA ASN A 343 3.44 -35.39 -14.73
C ASN A 343 1.96 -35.02 -14.71
N ALA A 344 1.60 -33.81 -15.16
CA ALA A 344 0.22 -33.35 -15.28
C ALA A 344 -0.64 -34.31 -16.13
N VAL A 345 -0.14 -34.70 -17.30
CA VAL A 345 -0.83 -35.64 -18.21
C VAL A 345 -0.92 -37.06 -17.62
N ILE A 346 0.04 -37.47 -16.79
CA ILE A 346 0.04 -38.79 -16.12
C ILE A 346 -0.87 -38.82 -14.88
N GLN A 347 -1.02 -37.69 -14.16
CA GLN A 347 -1.84 -37.60 -12.94
C GLN A 347 -3.29 -37.17 -13.22
N GLY A 348 -3.55 -36.51 -14.35
CA GLY A 348 -4.85 -35.93 -14.72
C GLY A 348 -5.01 -34.46 -14.34
N ASP A 349 -4.08 -33.91 -13.54
CA ASP A 349 -4.10 -32.53 -13.06
C ASP A 349 -3.60 -31.54 -14.12
N LEU A 350 -4.54 -30.91 -14.84
CA LEU A 350 -4.24 -29.84 -15.79
C LEU A 350 -3.95 -28.50 -15.07
N TYR A 351 -2.71 -28.34 -14.58
CA TYR A 351 -2.23 -27.09 -13.98
C TYR A 351 -2.32 -25.91 -14.95
N GLN A 352 -2.75 -24.75 -14.45
CA GLN A 352 -3.12 -23.59 -15.30
C GLN A 352 -2.07 -22.47 -15.31
N SER A 353 -1.24 -22.38 -14.28
CA SER A 353 -0.15 -21.40 -14.15
C SER A 353 1.06 -22.03 -13.46
N PHE A 354 2.21 -21.36 -13.53
CA PHE A 354 3.37 -21.77 -12.74
C PHE A 354 3.10 -21.68 -11.23
N ALA A 355 2.27 -20.72 -10.79
CA ALA A 355 1.81 -20.65 -9.41
C ALA A 355 1.01 -21.91 -9.04
N ASP A 356 0.00 -22.26 -9.82
CA ASP A 356 -0.82 -23.47 -9.62
C ASP A 356 0.04 -24.74 -9.54
N SER A 357 0.97 -24.92 -10.48
CA SER A 357 1.91 -26.05 -10.49
C SER A 357 2.84 -26.07 -9.27
N PHE A 358 3.64 -25.01 -9.03
CA PHE A 358 4.61 -24.99 -7.92
C PHE A 358 3.93 -25.16 -6.54
N ILE A 359 2.77 -24.53 -6.35
CA ILE A 359 2.01 -24.60 -5.10
C ILE A 359 1.38 -25.99 -4.93
N ASN A 360 0.75 -26.54 -5.98
CA ASN A 360 -0.11 -27.72 -5.84
C ASN A 360 0.57 -29.05 -6.17
N GLU A 361 1.61 -29.11 -7.00
CA GLU A 361 2.21 -30.37 -7.47
C GLU A 361 2.63 -31.29 -6.30
N GLY A 362 2.12 -32.53 -6.34
CA GLY A 362 2.41 -33.57 -5.36
C GLY A 362 1.82 -33.36 -3.96
N VAL A 363 0.97 -32.33 -3.76
CA VAL A 363 0.41 -31.97 -2.45
C VAL A 363 -1.08 -32.33 -2.36
N ARG A 364 -1.39 -33.37 -1.60
CA ARG A 364 -2.75 -33.73 -1.19
C ARG A 364 -3.21 -32.89 0.00
N ARG A 365 -4.29 -32.15 -0.16
CA ARG A 365 -4.83 -31.18 0.83
C ARG A 365 -6.13 -31.65 1.46
N GLU A 366 -6.86 -32.49 0.75
CA GLU A 366 -8.07 -33.19 1.16
C GLU A 366 -7.84 -34.25 2.25
N VAL A 367 -6.57 -34.61 2.50
CA VAL A 367 -6.17 -35.57 3.53
C VAL A 367 -6.45 -35.01 4.94
N PRO A 368 -7.19 -35.74 5.80
CA PRO A 368 -7.44 -35.34 7.18
C PRO A 368 -6.15 -35.15 7.99
N ALA A 369 -6.13 -34.11 8.83
CA ALA A 369 -5.00 -33.79 9.69
C ALA A 369 -4.61 -34.96 10.61
N PRO A 370 -3.32 -35.10 11.01
CA PRO A 370 -2.89 -36.09 12.00
C PRO A 370 -3.60 -35.98 13.36
N SER A 371 -4.16 -34.81 13.68
CA SER A 371 -4.96 -34.53 14.87
C SER A 371 -6.45 -34.85 14.73
N GLY A 372 -6.94 -35.17 13.53
CA GLY A 372 -8.36 -35.32 13.21
C GLY A 372 -9.15 -34.00 13.14
N ILE A 373 -8.48 -32.85 13.27
CA ILE A 373 -9.08 -31.52 13.25
C ILE A 373 -8.66 -30.79 11.96
N GLY A 374 -9.57 -30.74 10.99
CA GLY A 374 -9.33 -30.14 9.67
C GLY A 374 -8.55 -31.05 8.73
N ALA A 375 -8.17 -30.50 7.58
CA ALA A 375 -7.33 -31.15 6.58
C ALA A 375 -5.96 -30.47 6.48
N CYS A 376 -5.16 -30.87 5.49
CA CYS A 376 -3.77 -30.41 5.30
C CYS A 376 -3.65 -29.24 4.29
N GLY A 377 -4.62 -28.33 4.29
CA GLY A 377 -4.72 -27.24 3.32
C GLY A 377 -3.82 -26.01 3.54
N VAL A 378 -3.11 -25.90 4.67
CA VAL A 378 -2.39 -24.68 5.07
C VAL A 378 -0.97 -24.63 4.50
N SER A 379 -0.52 -23.44 4.11
CA SER A 379 0.86 -23.17 3.70
C SER A 379 1.47 -21.97 4.43
N THR A 380 2.77 -22.01 4.69
CA THR A 380 3.57 -20.88 5.20
C THR A 380 4.64 -20.50 4.17
N SER A 381 4.93 -19.21 4.04
CA SER A 381 5.94 -18.73 3.10
C SER A 381 6.87 -17.69 3.72
N LEU A 382 8.13 -17.76 3.32
CA LEU A 382 9.19 -16.83 3.71
C LEU A 382 10.05 -16.56 2.47
N VAL A 383 10.27 -15.30 2.13
CA VAL A 383 10.99 -14.91 0.90
C VAL A 383 12.19 -14.05 1.23
N ALA A 384 13.35 -14.47 0.74
CA ALA A 384 14.55 -13.64 0.66
C ALA A 384 14.72 -13.11 -0.77
N SER A 385 15.25 -11.91 -0.92
CA SER A 385 15.52 -11.33 -2.23
C SER A 385 16.77 -10.45 -2.22
N MET A 386 17.53 -10.52 -3.31
CA MET A 386 18.68 -9.67 -3.60
C MET A 386 18.41 -8.84 -4.86
N THR A 387 18.60 -7.53 -4.78
CA THR A 387 18.40 -6.60 -5.89
C THR A 387 19.29 -5.37 -5.75
N VAL A 388 19.48 -4.64 -6.85
CA VAL A 388 20.08 -3.30 -6.87
C VAL A 388 18.94 -2.28 -6.75
N PRO A 389 18.88 -1.42 -5.72
CA PRO A 389 17.81 -0.43 -5.55
C PRO A 389 18.04 0.78 -6.48
N VAL A 390 17.92 0.55 -7.78
CA VAL A 390 18.21 1.49 -8.88
C VAL A 390 17.35 2.76 -8.79
N ASP A 391 16.07 2.66 -8.43
CA ASP A 391 15.19 3.82 -8.32
C ASP A 391 15.53 4.67 -7.09
N GLU A 392 15.70 4.02 -5.94
CA GLU A 392 16.02 4.68 -4.67
C GLU A 392 17.39 5.39 -4.74
N LEU A 393 18.41 4.74 -5.32
CA LEU A 393 19.73 5.35 -5.58
C LEU A 393 19.61 6.54 -6.55
N ALA A 394 18.84 6.41 -7.63
CA ALA A 394 18.67 7.49 -8.60
C ALA A 394 17.92 8.69 -8.01
N ASP A 395 16.94 8.48 -7.11
CA ASP A 395 16.19 9.57 -6.45
C ASP A 395 17.11 10.39 -5.53
N ILE A 396 17.91 9.71 -4.72
CA ILE A 396 18.87 10.33 -3.80
C ILE A 396 19.91 11.15 -4.57
N VAL A 397 20.51 10.56 -5.62
CA VAL A 397 21.49 11.25 -6.47
C VAL A 397 20.84 12.41 -7.25
N ALA A 398 19.60 12.28 -7.72
CA ALA A 398 18.88 13.37 -8.39
C ALA A 398 18.55 14.52 -7.43
N GLY A 399 18.10 14.20 -6.22
CA GLY A 399 17.82 15.19 -5.17
C GLY A 399 19.06 16.00 -4.79
N ARG A 400 20.20 15.32 -4.59
CA ARG A 400 21.48 15.94 -4.27
C ARG A 400 22.07 16.73 -5.45
N LEU A 401 22.00 16.20 -6.67
CA LEU A 401 22.45 16.91 -7.87
C LEU A 401 21.62 18.18 -8.14
N LEU A 402 20.30 18.14 -7.90
CA LEU A 402 19.44 19.32 -7.96
C LEU A 402 19.76 20.33 -6.85
N ALA A 403 19.91 19.89 -5.60
CA ALA A 403 20.26 20.78 -4.49
C ALA A 403 21.62 21.47 -4.70
N GLN A 404 22.63 20.72 -5.16
CA GLN A 404 23.93 21.30 -5.48
C GLN A 404 23.86 22.23 -6.69
N SER A 405 23.07 21.90 -7.71
CA SER A 405 22.78 22.83 -8.81
C SER A 405 22.16 24.15 -8.32
N VAL A 406 21.21 24.11 -7.37
CA VAL A 406 20.65 25.33 -6.77
C VAL A 406 21.70 26.11 -5.95
N ARG A 407 22.60 25.43 -5.21
CA ARG A 407 23.74 26.08 -4.52
C ARG A 407 24.63 26.81 -5.53
N ASP A 408 25.05 26.13 -6.59
CA ASP A 408 25.87 26.72 -7.66
C ASP A 408 25.17 27.92 -8.34
N LEU A 409 23.85 27.82 -8.62
CA LEU A 409 23.01 28.84 -9.29
C LEU A 409 22.71 30.08 -8.43
N THR A 410 22.83 29.97 -7.11
CA THR A 410 22.57 31.06 -6.15
C THR A 410 23.84 31.66 -5.53
N SER A 411 25.01 31.04 -5.76
CA SER A 411 26.32 31.44 -5.26
C SER A 411 26.76 32.85 -5.69
N ASP A 412 27.38 33.60 -4.76
CA ASP A 412 27.78 34.99 -4.98
C ASP A 412 28.83 35.15 -6.10
N VAL A 413 29.75 34.20 -6.22
CA VAL A 413 30.77 34.18 -7.28
C VAL A 413 30.13 34.08 -8.67
N ARG A 414 29.08 33.26 -8.83
CA ARG A 414 28.35 33.16 -10.10
C ARG A 414 27.49 34.39 -10.35
N VAL A 415 26.74 34.85 -9.34
CA VAL A 415 25.82 36.00 -9.46
C VAL A 415 26.57 37.29 -9.80
N SER A 416 27.69 37.56 -9.13
CA SER A 416 28.48 38.79 -9.37
C SER A 416 29.11 38.86 -10.77
N ALA A 417 29.26 37.72 -11.46
CA ALA A 417 29.78 37.62 -12.82
C ALA A 417 28.72 37.73 -13.93
N GLU A 418 27.43 37.85 -13.62
CA GLU A 418 26.38 37.92 -14.64
C GLU A 418 26.28 39.30 -15.33
N ALA A 419 26.44 39.31 -16.65
CA ALA A 419 25.96 40.40 -17.50
C ALA A 419 24.51 40.09 -17.93
N ASN A 420 23.56 40.94 -17.53
CA ASN A 420 22.12 40.69 -17.74
C ASN A 420 21.43 41.73 -18.65
N GLN A 421 22.12 42.81 -19.04
CA GLN A 421 21.59 43.88 -19.89
C GLN A 421 20.99 43.43 -21.23
N GLU A 422 21.54 42.39 -21.88
CA GLU A 422 20.98 41.85 -23.12
C GLU A 422 19.70 41.04 -22.89
N ALA A 423 19.65 40.28 -21.80
CA ALA A 423 18.44 39.58 -21.36
C ALA A 423 17.32 40.56 -20.98
N VAL A 424 17.66 41.67 -20.30
CA VAL A 424 16.73 42.78 -20.01
C VAL A 424 16.16 43.38 -21.30
N LYS A 425 17.00 43.68 -22.30
CA LYS A 425 16.56 44.20 -23.61
C LYS A 425 15.68 43.18 -24.37
N SER A 426 16.07 41.90 -24.35
CA SER A 426 15.32 40.81 -24.98
C SER A 426 13.93 40.66 -24.37
N PHE A 427 13.83 40.62 -23.03
CA PHE A 427 12.56 40.61 -22.32
C PHE A 427 11.68 41.81 -22.70
N MET A 428 12.23 43.03 -22.63
CA MET A 428 11.49 44.25 -22.96
C MET A 428 10.97 44.23 -24.40
N SER A 429 11.75 43.73 -25.35
CA SER A 429 11.32 43.58 -26.75
C SER A 429 10.20 42.56 -26.91
N VAL A 430 10.36 41.35 -26.37
CA VAL A 430 9.42 40.24 -26.53
C VAL A 430 8.13 40.41 -25.73
N ALA A 431 8.16 41.16 -24.62
CA ALA A 431 6.99 41.49 -23.82
C ALA A 431 6.20 42.73 -24.33
N GLY A 432 6.65 43.39 -25.41
CA GLY A 432 5.94 44.52 -26.04
C GLY A 432 6.32 45.92 -25.52
N LEU A 433 7.45 46.06 -24.81
CA LEU A 433 7.86 47.29 -24.12
C LEU A 433 9.08 47.99 -24.74
N SER A 434 9.47 47.63 -25.97
CA SER A 434 10.65 48.18 -26.67
C SER A 434 10.62 49.71 -26.85
N GLU A 435 9.44 50.31 -27.03
CA GLU A 435 9.30 51.76 -27.20
C GLU A 435 9.64 52.55 -25.91
N LEU A 436 9.35 51.98 -24.73
CA LEU A 436 9.65 52.58 -23.43
C LEU A 436 11.15 52.71 -23.15
N TRP A 437 11.99 51.90 -23.81
CA TRP A 437 13.45 52.04 -23.75
C TRP A 437 13.96 53.21 -24.61
N LEU A 438 13.29 53.48 -25.73
CA LEU A 438 13.70 54.51 -26.68
C LEU A 438 13.15 55.90 -26.31
N CYS A 439 11.91 55.98 -25.81
CA CYS A 439 11.18 57.22 -25.51
C CYS A 439 11.33 58.28 -26.63
N ALA A 440 11.23 57.83 -27.89
CA ALA A 440 11.67 58.59 -29.04
C ALA A 440 10.99 59.97 -29.16
N PRO A 441 11.73 61.04 -29.47
CA PRO A 441 11.15 62.35 -29.73
C PRO A 441 10.34 62.34 -31.04
N PRO A 442 9.24 63.10 -31.13
CA PRO A 442 8.42 63.16 -32.34
C PRO A 442 9.19 63.87 -33.46
N HIS A 443 9.01 63.44 -34.71
CA HIS A 443 9.76 64.00 -35.83
C HIS A 443 9.36 65.46 -36.12
N VAL A 444 10.32 66.38 -35.96
CA VAL A 444 10.22 67.78 -36.37
C VAL A 444 11.20 68.03 -37.50
N ALA A 445 10.70 68.58 -38.63
CA ALA A 445 11.53 68.88 -39.78
C ALA A 445 12.61 69.92 -39.44
N ASP A 446 13.84 69.70 -39.90
CA ASP A 446 14.93 70.62 -39.62
C ASP A 446 14.76 71.98 -40.33
N PRO A 447 15.11 73.08 -39.66
CA PRO A 447 14.99 74.43 -40.22
C PRO A 447 15.97 74.65 -41.37
N GLN A 448 15.52 75.35 -42.41
CA GLN A 448 16.39 75.73 -43.53
C GLN A 448 17.47 76.75 -43.07
N PRO A 449 18.73 76.63 -43.54
CA PRO A 449 19.82 77.52 -43.11
C PRO A 449 19.63 79.01 -43.47
N ALA A 450 19.15 79.79 -42.50
CA ALA A 450 19.02 81.24 -42.64
C ALA A 450 20.37 81.98 -42.56
N LYS A 451 20.40 83.22 -43.07
CA LYS A 451 21.54 84.14 -43.03
C LYS A 451 21.15 85.46 -42.36
N GLY A 452 22.05 86.01 -41.54
CA GLY A 452 21.84 87.24 -40.80
C GLY A 452 21.02 87.04 -39.51
N ALA A 453 21.33 87.83 -38.49
CA ALA A 453 20.82 87.68 -37.12
C ALA A 453 19.29 87.51 -37.04
N ALA A 454 18.52 88.39 -37.69
CA ALA A 454 17.05 88.36 -37.63
C ALA A 454 16.46 87.07 -38.23
N GLY A 455 16.93 86.63 -39.40
CA GLY A 455 16.45 85.41 -40.05
C GLY A 455 16.80 84.14 -39.27
N ILE A 456 17.99 84.09 -38.68
CA ILE A 456 18.39 82.95 -37.82
C ILE A 456 17.56 82.92 -36.54
N MET A 457 17.35 84.05 -35.88
CA MET A 457 16.46 84.12 -34.71
C MET A 457 15.02 83.75 -35.06
N GLN A 458 14.51 84.14 -36.23
CA GLN A 458 13.18 83.74 -36.71
C GLN A 458 13.07 82.21 -36.89
N MET A 459 14.06 81.57 -37.53
CA MET A 459 14.07 80.11 -37.72
C MET A 459 14.25 79.32 -36.42
N LEU A 460 15.10 79.79 -35.49
CA LEU A 460 15.25 79.14 -34.19
C LEU A 460 13.97 79.24 -33.34
N ASN A 461 13.26 80.38 -33.39
CA ASN A 461 11.95 80.52 -32.74
C ASN A 461 10.86 79.68 -33.43
N ALA A 462 10.90 79.54 -34.76
CA ALA A 462 10.00 78.66 -35.49
C ALA A 462 10.22 77.18 -35.14
N ARG A 463 11.48 76.72 -35.07
CA ARG A 463 11.84 75.35 -34.63
C ARG A 463 11.36 75.08 -33.22
N ALA A 464 11.56 76.02 -32.29
CA ALA A 464 11.06 75.90 -30.91
C ALA A 464 9.53 75.74 -30.85
N ARG A 465 8.77 76.56 -31.58
CA ARG A 465 7.30 76.45 -31.65
C ARG A 465 6.83 75.13 -32.28
N ALA A 466 7.52 74.65 -33.33
CA ALA A 466 7.23 73.35 -33.94
C ALA A 466 7.50 72.19 -32.97
N MET A 467 8.59 72.26 -32.20
CA MET A 467 8.90 71.32 -31.12
C MET A 467 7.86 71.36 -29.99
N GLU A 468 7.44 72.54 -29.53
CA GLU A 468 6.34 72.68 -28.55
C GLU A 468 5.02 72.09 -29.05
N GLN A 469 4.67 72.31 -30.32
CA GLN A 469 3.47 71.75 -30.93
C GLN A 469 3.55 70.22 -31.05
N ALA A 470 4.69 69.69 -31.51
CA ALA A 470 4.92 68.25 -31.62
C ALA A 470 4.88 67.55 -30.25
N LEU A 471 5.46 68.16 -29.20
CA LEU A 471 5.38 67.66 -27.82
C LEU A 471 3.94 67.61 -27.30
N ARG A 472 3.12 68.63 -27.58
CA ARG A 472 1.69 68.63 -27.17
C ARG A 472 0.87 67.59 -27.93
N GLN A 473 1.13 67.40 -29.22
CA GLN A 473 0.48 66.36 -30.02
C GLN A 473 0.88 64.95 -29.53
N GLN A 474 2.16 64.75 -29.22
CA GLN A 474 2.67 63.52 -28.61
C GLN A 474 2.05 63.28 -27.22
N GLU A 475 1.94 64.30 -26.37
CA GLU A 475 1.33 64.19 -25.03
C GLU A 475 -0.14 63.71 -25.11
N ALA A 476 -0.88 64.18 -26.12
CA ALA A 476 -2.26 63.77 -26.35
C ALA A 476 -2.39 62.33 -26.88
N SER A 477 -1.52 61.89 -27.79
CA SER A 477 -1.56 60.51 -28.31
C SER A 477 -1.01 59.47 -27.32
N LEU A 478 0.06 59.81 -26.58
CA LEU A 478 0.70 58.93 -25.61
C LEU A 478 -0.24 58.48 -24.49
N ARG A 479 -1.29 59.24 -24.16
CA ARG A 479 -2.26 58.83 -23.13
C ARG A 479 -3.01 57.55 -23.51
N ALA A 480 -3.43 57.42 -24.77
CA ALA A 480 -4.09 56.20 -25.27
C ALA A 480 -3.06 55.09 -25.52
N HIS A 481 -1.93 55.45 -26.13
CA HIS A 481 -0.86 54.51 -26.47
C HIS A 481 -0.22 53.85 -25.23
N ALA A 482 0.04 54.60 -24.16
CA ALA A 482 0.59 54.05 -22.92
C ALA A 482 -0.39 53.11 -22.20
N ALA A 483 -1.70 53.35 -22.29
CA ALA A 483 -2.72 52.44 -21.79
C ALA A 483 -2.72 51.14 -22.61
N GLN A 484 -2.72 51.23 -23.94
CA GLN A 484 -2.60 50.07 -24.83
C GLN A 484 -1.33 49.25 -24.55
N LEU A 485 -0.16 49.89 -24.43
CA LEU A 485 1.10 49.21 -24.08
C LEU A 485 1.04 48.53 -22.70
N ALA A 486 0.36 49.12 -21.71
CA ALA A 486 0.19 48.52 -20.38
C ALA A 486 -0.78 47.32 -20.41
N GLU A 487 -1.83 47.37 -21.22
CA GLU A 487 -2.78 46.27 -21.45
C GLU A 487 -2.13 45.12 -22.26
N GLU A 488 -1.42 45.43 -23.35
CA GLU A 488 -0.75 44.45 -24.21
C GLU A 488 0.51 43.82 -23.58
N PHE A 489 1.12 44.45 -22.57
CA PHE A 489 2.32 43.97 -21.86
C PHE A 489 2.23 42.48 -21.49
N ASN A 490 2.98 41.64 -22.22
CA ASN A 490 2.91 40.18 -22.13
C ASN A 490 4.14 39.63 -21.38
N HIS A 491 4.07 39.74 -20.06
CA HIS A 491 5.12 39.26 -19.15
C HIS A 491 5.42 37.76 -19.32
N ALA A 492 4.40 36.90 -19.46
CA ALA A 492 4.58 35.45 -19.61
C ALA A 492 5.34 35.06 -20.90
N ARG A 493 5.14 35.78 -22.01
CA ARG A 493 5.94 35.58 -23.24
C ARG A 493 7.40 35.97 -23.03
N GLY A 494 7.66 37.10 -22.36
CA GLY A 494 9.00 37.53 -22.00
C GLY A 494 9.70 36.55 -21.05
N VAL A 495 8.99 35.99 -20.06
CA VAL A 495 9.55 34.99 -19.13
C VAL A 495 9.93 33.71 -19.86
N ARG A 496 9.07 33.17 -20.73
CA ARG A 496 9.41 32.00 -21.55
C ARG A 496 10.69 32.23 -22.38
N GLN A 497 10.89 33.44 -22.92
CA GLN A 497 12.11 33.81 -23.65
C GLN A 497 13.36 33.95 -22.76
N LEU A 498 13.21 34.27 -21.48
CA LEU A 498 14.34 34.25 -20.52
C LEU A 498 14.70 32.82 -20.09
N LEU A 499 13.74 31.90 -20.11
CA LEU A 499 13.86 30.51 -19.67
C LEU A 499 14.17 29.52 -20.80
N SER A 500 14.32 29.97 -22.06
CA SER A 500 14.82 29.12 -23.15
C SER A 500 16.32 28.86 -23.02
N ASP A 501 17.08 29.90 -22.68
CA ASP A 501 18.55 29.90 -22.69
C ASP A 501 19.13 30.25 -21.30
N GLY A 502 18.31 30.11 -20.25
CA GLY A 502 18.60 30.53 -18.88
C GLY A 502 17.77 29.81 -17.83
N ASP A 503 18.20 29.94 -16.58
CA ASP A 503 17.57 29.31 -15.41
C ASP A 503 16.60 30.26 -14.67
N LEU A 504 15.77 29.67 -13.81
CA LEU A 504 14.80 30.37 -12.96
C LEU A 504 15.41 31.50 -12.12
N PHE A 505 16.60 31.29 -11.55
CA PHE A 505 17.23 32.25 -10.63
C PHE A 505 17.84 33.43 -11.41
N ARG A 506 18.44 33.17 -12.58
CA ARG A 506 18.90 34.23 -13.48
C ARG A 506 17.72 35.03 -14.06
N ALA A 507 16.64 34.38 -14.48
CA ALA A 507 15.44 35.07 -14.94
C ALA A 507 14.86 35.99 -13.84
N ARG A 508 14.78 35.50 -12.59
CA ARG A 508 14.43 36.31 -11.42
C ARG A 508 15.34 37.54 -11.25
N ARG A 509 16.66 37.39 -11.37
CA ARG A 509 17.64 38.49 -11.28
C ARG A 509 17.47 39.51 -12.42
N VAL A 510 17.30 39.05 -13.66
CA VAL A 510 16.99 39.91 -14.83
C VAL A 510 15.72 40.73 -14.59
N LEU A 511 14.69 40.13 -14.00
CA LEU A 511 13.37 40.75 -13.83
C LEU A 511 13.31 41.74 -12.66
N PHE A 512 13.94 41.43 -11.52
CA PHE A 512 13.76 42.21 -10.28
C PHE A 512 15.04 42.86 -9.72
N GLY A 513 16.19 42.58 -10.33
CA GLY A 513 17.50 43.02 -9.85
C GLY A 513 18.05 42.16 -8.70
N ASP A 514 19.34 42.32 -8.43
CA ASP A 514 20.05 41.75 -7.28
C ASP A 514 21.19 42.71 -6.91
N GLN A 515 21.36 43.02 -5.62
CA GLN A 515 22.38 43.98 -5.15
C GLN A 515 23.81 43.47 -5.38
N ARG A 516 23.99 42.15 -5.53
CA ARG A 516 25.28 41.49 -5.79
C ARG A 516 25.79 41.67 -7.24
N LEU A 517 24.94 42.15 -8.15
CA LEU A 517 25.31 42.41 -9.54
C LEU A 517 26.23 43.65 -9.65
N TYR A 518 27.13 43.63 -10.64
CA TYR A 518 28.15 44.68 -10.78
C TYR A 518 27.60 46.00 -11.34
N SER A 519 26.77 45.96 -12.40
CA SER A 519 26.27 47.19 -13.06
C SER A 519 24.95 47.70 -12.48
N ASP A 520 24.80 49.02 -12.40
CA ASP A 520 23.59 49.66 -11.85
C ASP A 520 22.32 49.44 -12.69
N GLY A 521 22.46 48.99 -13.94
CA GLY A 521 21.32 48.51 -14.74
C GLY A 521 20.87 47.12 -14.28
N ASP A 522 21.82 46.20 -14.12
CA ASP A 522 21.55 44.82 -13.70
C ASP A 522 21.03 44.78 -12.24
N ARG A 523 21.52 45.66 -11.36
CA ARG A 523 21.02 45.85 -9.98
C ARG A 523 19.54 46.26 -9.88
N ARG A 524 18.98 46.88 -10.91
CA ARG A 524 17.57 47.33 -10.96
C ARG A 524 16.64 46.31 -11.62
N GLY A 525 17.16 45.52 -12.57
CA GLY A 525 16.38 44.62 -13.40
C GLY A 525 15.28 45.34 -14.21
N VAL A 526 14.42 44.56 -14.86
CA VAL A 526 13.26 45.08 -15.61
C VAL A 526 12.33 45.91 -14.71
N ALA A 527 11.97 45.40 -13.52
CA ALA A 527 11.03 46.07 -12.62
C ALA A 527 11.53 47.47 -12.20
N GLY A 528 12.79 47.60 -11.79
CA GLY A 528 13.38 48.89 -11.44
C GLY A 528 13.56 49.83 -12.64
N LEU A 529 13.62 49.31 -13.86
CA LEU A 529 13.55 50.12 -15.09
C LEU A 529 12.12 50.61 -15.37
N LEU A 530 11.08 49.79 -15.17
CA LEU A 530 9.68 50.23 -15.31
C LEU A 530 9.28 51.26 -14.25
N THR A 531 9.78 51.11 -13.01
CA THR A 531 9.67 52.14 -11.97
C THR A 531 10.42 53.41 -12.36
N TYR A 532 11.64 53.31 -12.88
CA TYR A 532 12.41 54.49 -13.34
C TYR A 532 11.69 55.23 -14.47
N VAL A 533 11.16 54.50 -15.46
CA VAL A 533 10.40 55.05 -16.61
C VAL A 533 8.99 55.52 -16.21
N SER A 534 8.56 55.37 -14.94
CA SER A 534 7.34 56.00 -14.40
C SER A 534 7.59 57.18 -13.45
N THR A 535 8.87 57.48 -13.13
CA THR A 535 9.26 58.67 -12.36
C THR A 535 9.65 59.85 -13.25
N GLU A 536 9.45 61.09 -12.81
CA GLU A 536 9.83 62.28 -13.60
C GLU A 536 11.37 62.32 -13.81
N PRO A 537 11.87 62.34 -15.06
CA PRO A 537 13.30 62.28 -15.32
C PRO A 537 13.98 63.62 -14.98
N THR A 538 15.08 63.57 -14.22
CA THR A 538 15.86 64.74 -13.81
C THR A 538 16.24 65.62 -15.00
N PRO A 539 15.99 66.96 -14.97
CA PRO A 539 16.39 67.85 -16.06
C PRO A 539 17.91 67.94 -16.18
N PRO A 540 18.49 67.91 -17.40
CA PRO A 540 19.90 68.18 -17.60
C PRO A 540 20.27 69.61 -17.14
N PRO A 541 21.53 69.86 -16.73
CA PRO A 541 21.95 71.16 -16.21
C PRO A 541 21.63 72.33 -17.17
N GLY A 542 20.87 73.31 -16.67
CA GLY A 542 20.44 74.48 -17.44
C GLY A 542 19.16 74.30 -18.28
N ILE A 543 18.55 73.12 -18.29
CA ILE A 543 17.28 72.85 -18.98
C ILE A 543 16.11 73.01 -17.99
N THR A 544 14.98 73.54 -18.46
CA THR A 544 13.74 73.71 -17.69
C THR A 544 12.53 73.18 -18.47
N VAL A 545 11.35 73.17 -17.85
CA VAL A 545 10.08 72.78 -18.52
C VAL A 545 9.79 73.64 -19.77
N ASN A 546 10.18 74.91 -19.74
CA ASN A 546 9.98 75.88 -20.82
C ASN A 546 11.05 75.74 -21.91
N ALA A 547 10.69 76.05 -23.17
CA ALA A 547 11.62 76.04 -24.28
C ALA A 547 12.83 76.97 -24.04
N PRO A 548 14.07 76.55 -24.38
CA PRO A 548 15.26 77.36 -24.15
C PRO A 548 15.21 78.64 -24.98
N HIS A 549 15.41 79.78 -24.32
CA HIS A 549 15.41 81.09 -24.98
C HIS A 549 16.49 81.16 -26.06
N VAL A 550 16.09 81.58 -27.26
CA VAL A 550 17.02 81.86 -28.36
C VAL A 550 17.94 83.02 -27.94
N PRO A 551 19.28 82.85 -27.92
CA PRO A 551 20.18 83.92 -27.54
C PRO A 551 20.12 85.07 -28.54
N ALA A 552 20.47 86.28 -28.09
CA ALA A 552 20.48 87.49 -28.91
C ALA A 552 21.66 87.48 -29.91
N ILE A 553 21.52 86.71 -30.99
CA ILE A 553 22.46 86.62 -32.10
C ILE A 553 22.65 88.00 -32.73
N LYS A 554 23.90 88.42 -32.95
CA LYS A 554 24.26 89.71 -33.55
C LYS A 554 25.05 89.49 -34.83
N ASP A 555 24.75 90.30 -35.86
CA ASP A 555 25.64 90.44 -37.01
C ASP A 555 26.94 91.12 -36.55
N ARG A 556 28.09 90.59 -36.98
CA ARG A 556 29.42 91.09 -36.56
C ARG A 556 29.81 92.35 -37.33
N ALA A 557 30.73 93.13 -36.76
CA ALA A 557 31.22 94.39 -37.33
C ALA A 557 30.09 95.35 -37.75
N GLY A 558 29.24 95.77 -36.80
CA GLY A 558 28.21 96.79 -37.02
C GLY A 558 27.10 96.41 -38.01
N GLY A 559 26.93 95.12 -38.33
CA GLY A 559 25.94 94.65 -39.31
C GLY A 559 26.52 94.29 -40.69
N VAL A 560 27.81 94.54 -40.93
CA VAL A 560 28.49 94.24 -42.20
C VAL A 560 28.68 92.73 -42.39
N VAL A 561 29.05 92.00 -41.34
CA VAL A 561 29.25 90.54 -41.39
C VAL A 561 28.02 89.83 -40.87
N LYS A 562 27.16 89.38 -41.78
CA LYS A 562 25.93 88.63 -41.46
C LYS A 562 26.26 87.33 -40.71
N ALA A 563 25.53 87.08 -39.62
CA ALA A 563 25.61 85.81 -38.88
C ALA A 563 25.28 84.61 -39.79
N LYS A 564 25.93 83.47 -39.55
CA LYS A 564 25.82 82.24 -40.35
C LYS A 564 25.21 81.10 -39.52
N TRP A 565 24.52 80.19 -40.19
CA TRP A 565 23.93 79.01 -39.55
C TRP A 565 24.93 78.13 -38.77
N GLY A 566 26.19 78.07 -39.24
CA GLY A 566 27.28 77.35 -38.58
C GLY A 566 28.00 78.11 -37.46
N ASP A 567 27.56 79.30 -37.06
CA ASP A 567 28.22 80.04 -35.97
C ASP A 567 28.06 79.32 -34.61
N PRO A 568 29.08 79.31 -33.72
CA PRO A 568 29.04 78.55 -32.45
C PRO A 568 27.92 78.94 -31.47
N GLU A 569 27.31 80.12 -31.62
CA GLU A 569 26.11 80.53 -30.86
C GLU A 569 24.84 79.87 -31.39
N VAL A 570 24.72 79.74 -32.72
CA VAL A 570 23.60 79.08 -33.40
C VAL A 570 23.63 77.58 -33.15
N GLN A 571 24.81 76.96 -33.26
CA GLN A 571 24.99 75.52 -33.01
C GLN A 571 24.72 75.16 -31.54
N ARG A 572 25.13 76.01 -30.58
CA ARG A 572 24.74 75.83 -29.16
C ARG A 572 23.24 75.99 -28.93
N ALA A 573 22.58 76.92 -29.61
CA ALA A 573 21.12 77.07 -29.52
C ALA A 573 20.37 75.85 -30.09
N LEU A 574 20.83 75.31 -31.23
CA LEU A 574 20.27 74.10 -31.83
C LEU A 574 20.46 72.86 -30.93
N ALA A 575 21.64 72.71 -30.32
CA ALA A 575 21.92 71.63 -29.38
C ALA A 575 21.10 71.75 -28.09
N ALA A 576 20.96 72.95 -27.53
CA ALA A 576 20.12 73.19 -26.35
C ALA A 576 18.62 72.91 -26.63
N GLN A 577 18.13 73.32 -27.81
CA GLN A 577 16.78 72.96 -28.26
C GLN A 577 16.61 71.44 -28.40
N GLN A 578 17.59 70.75 -28.98
CA GLN A 578 17.55 69.29 -29.16
C GLN A 578 17.53 68.55 -27.81
N GLN A 579 18.43 68.89 -26.88
CA GLN A 579 18.50 68.28 -25.55
C GLN A 579 17.23 68.54 -24.72
N TRP A 580 16.66 69.75 -24.80
CA TRP A 580 15.39 70.08 -24.17
C TRP A 580 14.23 69.27 -24.78
N PHE A 581 14.20 69.13 -26.11
CA PHE A 581 13.15 68.39 -26.82
C PHE A 581 13.17 66.90 -26.49
N GLU A 582 14.35 66.28 -26.48
CA GLU A 582 14.55 64.89 -26.04
C GLU A 582 14.14 64.68 -24.58
N TRP A 583 14.55 65.58 -23.67
CA TRP A 583 14.15 65.50 -22.26
C TRP A 583 12.64 65.72 -22.07
N ARG A 584 12.02 66.69 -22.75
CA ARG A 584 10.56 66.91 -22.66
C ARG A 584 9.76 65.74 -23.25
N SER A 585 10.25 65.09 -24.30
CA SER A 585 9.63 63.87 -24.85
C SER A 585 9.70 62.72 -23.83
N ARG A 586 10.89 62.46 -23.25
CA ARG A 586 11.05 61.47 -22.17
C ARG A 586 10.14 61.77 -20.97
N ARG A 587 10.06 63.03 -20.55
CA ARG A 587 9.15 63.49 -19.48
C ARG A 587 7.68 63.22 -19.81
N ASN A 588 7.25 63.42 -21.05
CA ASN A 588 5.89 63.14 -21.50
C ASN A 588 5.61 61.62 -21.53
N TRP A 589 6.54 60.80 -22.06
CA TRP A 589 6.49 59.34 -21.97
C TRP A 589 6.37 58.85 -20.53
N HIS A 590 7.26 59.30 -19.63
CA HIS A 590 7.29 58.88 -18.24
C HIS A 590 5.99 59.23 -17.50
N ALA A 591 5.43 60.43 -17.75
CA ALA A 591 4.18 60.86 -17.15
C ALA A 591 2.97 60.00 -17.58
N GLN A 592 2.87 59.65 -18.87
CA GLN A 592 1.78 58.80 -19.35
C GLN A 592 1.96 57.33 -18.92
N TRP A 593 3.18 56.78 -18.93
CA TRP A 593 3.45 55.43 -18.42
C TRP A 593 3.24 55.31 -16.90
N GLY A 594 3.62 56.34 -16.14
CA GLY A 594 3.33 56.44 -14.71
C GLY A 594 1.83 56.52 -14.39
N SER A 595 1.01 57.11 -15.27
CA SER A 595 -0.46 57.09 -15.12
C SER A 595 -1.06 55.68 -15.19
N GLN A 596 -0.34 54.72 -15.77
CA GLN A 596 -0.77 53.32 -15.93
C GLN A 596 -0.13 52.37 -14.90
N ALA A 597 0.50 52.91 -13.84
CA ALA A 597 1.20 52.14 -12.81
C ALA A 597 0.37 50.97 -12.26
N GLU A 598 -0.90 51.19 -11.94
CA GLU A 598 -1.78 50.13 -11.43
C GLU A 598 -1.99 48.96 -12.40
N VAL A 599 -1.84 49.14 -13.71
CA VAL A 599 -2.05 48.08 -14.71
C VAL A 599 -0.81 47.21 -14.86
N TRP A 600 0.36 47.82 -15.04
CA TRP A 600 1.61 47.08 -15.25
C TRP A 600 2.25 46.60 -13.94
N ASP A 601 2.09 47.30 -12.82
CA ASP A 601 2.63 46.85 -11.53
C ASP A 601 1.88 45.62 -10.99
N ARG A 602 0.55 45.54 -11.18
CA ARG A 602 -0.21 44.31 -10.85
C ARG A 602 0.33 43.08 -11.61
N LYS A 603 0.69 43.24 -12.90
CA LYS A 603 1.33 42.19 -13.70
C LYS A 603 2.72 41.82 -13.15
N MET A 604 3.55 42.81 -12.82
CA MET A 604 4.89 42.58 -12.25
C MET A 604 4.86 41.97 -10.84
N THR A 605 3.89 42.35 -10.02
CA THR A 605 3.68 41.82 -8.66
C THR A 605 3.14 40.39 -8.69
N TYR A 606 2.23 40.06 -9.62
CA TYR A 606 1.85 38.67 -9.88
C TYR A 606 3.07 37.82 -10.28
N LEU A 607 3.83 38.26 -11.29
CA LEU A 607 5.04 37.55 -11.74
C LEU A 607 6.09 37.41 -10.61
N ARG A 608 6.22 38.42 -9.76
CA ARG A 608 7.08 38.35 -8.57
C ARG A 608 6.63 37.22 -7.65
N SER A 609 5.33 37.14 -7.33
CA SER A 609 4.81 36.07 -6.46
C SER A 609 5.02 34.66 -7.01
N VAL A 610 4.89 34.46 -8.34
CA VAL A 610 5.17 33.18 -9.00
C VAL A 610 6.65 32.81 -8.88
N LEU A 611 7.56 33.75 -9.20
CA LEU A 611 9.01 33.52 -9.15
C LEU A 611 9.60 33.54 -7.73
N ASP A 612 8.91 34.14 -6.76
CA ASP A 612 9.18 34.03 -5.31
C ASP A 612 8.83 32.62 -4.82
N ASN A 613 7.60 32.15 -5.10
CA ASN A 613 7.11 30.83 -4.67
C ASN A 613 7.93 29.68 -5.28
N LEU A 614 8.22 29.74 -6.58
CA LEU A 614 9.10 28.77 -7.26
C LEU A 614 10.51 28.81 -6.69
N GLY A 615 11.10 30.01 -6.57
CA GLY A 615 12.45 30.17 -6.03
C GLY A 615 12.57 29.65 -4.60
N GLN A 616 11.54 29.87 -3.77
CA GLN A 616 11.48 29.33 -2.41
C GLN A 616 11.37 27.81 -2.40
N ALA A 617 10.52 27.19 -3.24
CA ALA A 617 10.40 25.73 -3.28
C ALA A 617 11.72 25.02 -3.64
N PHE A 618 12.51 25.57 -4.58
CA PHE A 618 13.85 25.04 -4.88
C PHE A 618 14.89 25.31 -3.77
N ASN A 619 14.77 26.41 -3.03
CA ASN A 619 15.60 26.66 -1.83
C ASN A 619 15.22 25.73 -0.67
N ASP A 620 13.93 25.50 -0.42
CA ASP A 620 13.42 24.58 0.59
C ASP A 620 13.94 23.15 0.35
N HIS A 621 13.95 22.71 -0.92
CA HIS A 621 14.57 21.44 -1.33
C HIS A 621 16.07 21.43 -1.03
N ARG A 622 16.80 22.47 -1.44
CA ARG A 622 18.26 22.63 -1.20
C ARG A 622 18.63 22.55 0.28
N ASP A 623 17.79 23.14 1.14
CA ASP A 623 18.05 23.28 2.58
C ASP A 623 17.59 22.05 3.38
N GLN A 624 16.67 21.25 2.83
CA GLN A 624 16.26 19.95 3.41
C GLN A 624 17.09 18.76 2.89
N GLU A 625 17.78 18.92 1.75
CA GLU A 625 18.47 17.82 1.06
C GLU A 625 19.46 17.07 1.94
N GLU A 626 20.31 17.76 2.71
CA GLU A 626 21.33 17.10 3.54
C GLU A 626 20.70 16.18 4.62
N ALA A 627 19.62 16.64 5.27
CA ALA A 627 18.88 15.85 6.26
C ALA A 627 18.12 14.68 5.61
N ASN A 628 17.64 14.85 4.38
CA ASN A 628 16.95 13.81 3.61
C ASN A 628 17.95 12.76 3.10
N PHE A 629 19.10 13.18 2.57
CA PHE A 629 20.21 12.32 2.15
C PHE A 629 20.76 11.50 3.32
N GLY A 630 21.02 12.14 4.47
CA GLY A 630 21.45 11.47 5.69
C GLY A 630 20.41 10.53 6.30
N ARG A 631 19.11 10.68 5.99
CA ARG A 631 18.05 9.73 6.34
C ARG A 631 18.02 8.55 5.36
N ALA A 632 17.98 8.85 4.06
CA ALA A 632 17.89 7.85 3.00
C ALA A 632 19.12 6.94 2.92
N THR A 633 20.32 7.48 3.18
CA THR A 633 21.56 6.68 3.28
C THR A 633 21.49 5.67 4.42
N ARG A 634 21.06 6.10 5.62
CA ARG A 634 20.90 5.21 6.78
C ARG A 634 19.84 4.15 6.55
N GLU A 635 18.75 4.48 5.86
CA GLU A 635 17.71 3.50 5.50
C GLU A 635 18.19 2.51 4.43
N LEU A 636 18.87 2.95 3.36
CA LEU A 636 19.38 2.03 2.33
C LEU A 636 20.37 1.02 2.92
N TYR A 637 21.41 1.49 3.62
CA TYR A 637 22.47 0.65 4.20
C TYR A 637 22.05 -0.11 5.47
N ARG A 638 20.80 0.05 5.94
CA ARG A 638 20.26 -0.68 7.08
C ARG A 638 20.36 -2.19 6.84
N GLN A 639 20.95 -2.91 7.81
CA GLN A 639 20.96 -4.37 7.80
C GLN A 639 19.52 -4.88 7.98
N ARG A 640 19.10 -5.79 7.09
CA ARG A 640 17.79 -6.44 7.05
C ARG A 640 18.00 -7.94 6.93
N SER A 641 17.05 -8.74 7.41
CA SER A 641 17.06 -10.21 7.21
C SER A 641 16.25 -10.57 5.96
N GLY A 642 16.77 -11.47 5.13
CA GLY A 642 16.13 -11.88 3.87
C GLY A 642 16.24 -10.86 2.72
N VAL A 643 16.11 -9.56 2.99
CA VAL A 643 16.22 -8.50 1.96
C VAL A 643 17.66 -7.98 1.87
N SER A 644 18.35 -8.26 0.76
CA SER A 644 19.71 -7.81 0.49
C SER A 644 19.77 -6.78 -0.64
N TYR A 645 20.13 -5.54 -0.32
CA TYR A 645 20.51 -4.56 -1.33
C TYR A 645 21.99 -4.66 -1.67
N LEU A 646 22.27 -4.74 -2.97
CA LEU A 646 23.58 -4.50 -3.56
C LEU A 646 23.74 -2.98 -3.70
N LEU A 647 24.72 -2.43 -2.99
CA LEU A 647 24.92 -0.98 -2.84
C LEU A 647 26.40 -0.65 -3.08
N PRO A 648 26.75 0.60 -3.47
CA PRO A 648 28.15 1.00 -3.66
C PRO A 648 29.04 0.60 -2.45
N PRO A 649 30.18 -0.09 -2.67
CA PRO A 649 30.84 -0.91 -1.65
C PRO A 649 31.41 -0.14 -0.45
N GLN A 650 31.78 1.12 -0.63
CA GLN A 650 32.48 1.91 0.39
C GLN A 650 31.59 2.44 1.52
N GLY A 651 30.27 2.18 1.50
CA GLY A 651 29.30 2.72 2.48
C GLY A 651 29.01 4.22 2.32
N ASP A 652 29.74 4.91 1.44
CA ASP A 652 29.63 6.34 1.20
C ASP A 652 28.90 6.63 -0.13
N LEU A 653 27.64 7.08 -0.04
CA LEU A 653 26.89 7.57 -1.20
C LEU A 653 27.47 8.89 -1.75
N GLU A 654 28.31 9.62 -1.03
CA GLU A 654 29.00 10.80 -1.57
C GLU A 654 30.12 10.41 -2.54
N SER A 655 30.83 9.31 -2.30
CA SER A 655 31.77 8.70 -3.25
C SER A 655 31.03 8.32 -4.54
N PHE A 656 29.88 7.66 -4.41
CA PHE A 656 29.03 7.29 -5.55
C PHE A 656 28.46 8.51 -6.29
N TYR A 657 27.94 9.53 -5.57
CA TYR A 657 27.47 10.80 -6.15
C TYR A 657 28.58 11.50 -6.97
N ARG A 658 29.80 11.56 -6.44
CA ARG A 658 30.97 12.12 -7.14
C ARG A 658 31.33 11.34 -8.40
N GLN A 659 31.22 10.01 -8.39
CA GLN A 659 31.40 9.17 -9.59
C GLN A 659 30.32 9.42 -10.65
N VAL A 660 29.05 9.55 -10.26
CA VAL A 660 27.96 9.90 -11.19
C VAL A 660 28.18 11.28 -11.80
N LEU A 661 28.52 12.27 -10.98
CA LEU A 661 28.82 13.63 -11.45
C LEU A 661 29.96 13.62 -12.48
N ARG A 662 31.07 12.91 -12.19
CA ARG A 662 32.21 12.80 -13.12
C ARG A 662 31.81 12.10 -14.43
N ARG A 663 31.06 11.00 -14.36
CA ARG A 663 30.57 10.27 -15.56
C ARG A 663 29.68 11.13 -16.45
N PHE A 664 28.91 12.07 -15.89
CA PHE A 664 28.21 13.10 -16.68
C PHE A 664 29.15 14.16 -17.27
N VAL A 665 30.14 14.64 -16.52
CA VAL A 665 31.14 15.60 -17.03
C VAL A 665 31.88 15.03 -18.24
N ASP A 666 32.29 13.76 -18.17
CA ASP A 666 32.99 13.08 -19.26
C ASP A 666 32.03 12.84 -20.47
N ARG A 667 30.79 12.35 -20.23
CA ARG A 667 29.78 12.10 -21.30
C ARG A 667 29.36 13.37 -22.04
N GLU A 668 29.09 14.45 -21.31
CA GLU A 668 28.65 15.73 -21.90
C GLU A 668 29.83 16.59 -22.42
N HIS A 669 31.05 16.03 -22.38
CA HIS A 669 32.32 16.64 -22.76
C HIS A 669 32.55 18.03 -22.11
N LEU A 670 32.20 18.13 -20.82
CA LEU A 670 32.34 19.34 -20.03
C LEU A 670 33.77 19.49 -19.46
N PRO A 671 34.22 20.70 -19.11
CA PRO A 671 35.49 20.90 -18.41
C PRO A 671 35.52 20.14 -17.07
N GLU A 672 36.70 19.68 -16.64
CA GLU A 672 36.84 18.93 -15.37
C GLU A 672 36.42 19.72 -14.12
N THR A 673 36.32 21.05 -14.23
CA THR A 673 35.84 21.98 -13.19
C THR A 673 34.33 22.23 -13.24
N ALA A 674 33.58 21.50 -14.06
CA ALA A 674 32.14 21.68 -14.22
C ALA A 674 31.35 21.25 -12.98
N GLY A 675 30.72 22.22 -12.31
CA GLY A 675 29.83 21.99 -11.19
C GLY A 675 28.47 21.39 -11.58
N ALA A 676 27.70 21.00 -10.56
CA ALA A 676 26.38 20.38 -10.70
C ALA A 676 25.43 21.18 -11.60
N ALA A 677 25.45 22.52 -11.52
CA ALA A 677 24.58 23.35 -12.37
C ALA A 677 24.96 23.38 -13.86
N GLN A 678 26.21 23.05 -14.22
CA GLN A 678 26.58 22.92 -15.65
C GLN A 678 26.08 21.59 -16.20
N VAL A 679 26.24 20.50 -15.43
CA VAL A 679 25.69 19.17 -15.75
C VAL A 679 24.16 19.23 -15.84
N VAL A 680 23.46 19.76 -14.84
CA VAL A 680 21.99 19.88 -14.85
C VAL A 680 21.50 20.77 -16.01
N GLY A 681 22.22 21.84 -16.34
CA GLY A 681 21.90 22.67 -17.51
C GLY A 681 21.98 21.91 -18.85
N LYS A 682 22.96 21.02 -19.00
CA LYS A 682 23.08 20.13 -20.18
C LYS A 682 21.99 19.06 -20.21
N LEU A 683 21.79 18.36 -19.09
CA LEU A 683 20.86 17.24 -18.97
C LEU A 683 19.39 17.60 -19.19
N LEU A 684 19.00 18.84 -18.89
CA LEU A 684 17.61 19.30 -18.99
C LEU A 684 17.31 20.05 -20.30
N GLY A 685 18.30 20.71 -20.91
CA GLY A 685 18.10 21.49 -22.13
C GLY A 685 17.15 22.69 -21.96
N SER A 686 16.74 23.26 -23.09
CA SER A 686 16.13 24.60 -23.21
C SER A 686 14.62 24.68 -22.91
N GLY A 687 13.97 23.58 -22.50
CA GLY A 687 12.51 23.54 -22.27
C GLY A 687 12.06 23.35 -20.82
N ILE A 688 12.92 22.78 -19.96
CA ILE A 688 12.48 22.31 -18.64
C ILE A 688 12.16 23.45 -17.67
N TRP A 689 12.95 24.54 -17.69
CA TRP A 689 12.65 25.70 -16.85
C TRP A 689 11.38 26.45 -17.28
N GLN A 690 11.08 26.50 -18.58
CA GLN A 690 9.79 27.02 -19.07
C GLN A 690 8.62 26.21 -18.51
N ARG A 691 8.70 24.88 -18.56
CA ARG A 691 7.63 24.00 -18.08
C ARG A 691 7.52 23.97 -16.54
N ALA A 692 8.64 24.12 -15.83
CA ALA A 692 8.65 24.31 -14.38
C ALA A 692 8.03 25.67 -13.96
N TYR A 693 8.24 26.72 -14.77
CA TYR A 693 7.53 28.00 -14.59
C TYR A 693 6.02 27.84 -14.81
N GLU A 694 5.59 27.18 -15.89
CA GLU A 694 4.16 26.95 -16.19
C GLU A 694 3.46 26.14 -15.09
N MET A 695 4.13 25.13 -14.51
CA MET A 695 3.62 24.44 -13.31
C MET A 695 3.49 25.35 -12.09
N GLY A 696 4.33 26.39 -11.98
CA GLY A 696 4.32 27.34 -10.86
C GLY A 696 3.35 28.51 -10.99
N GLU A 697 2.65 28.66 -12.12
CA GLU A 697 1.55 29.64 -12.25
C GLU A 697 0.34 29.23 -11.37
N ASP A 698 0.23 27.95 -11.00
CA ASP A 698 -0.68 27.42 -9.98
C ASP A 698 -0.17 27.66 -8.54
N ARG A 699 -1.08 28.05 -7.63
CA ARG A 699 -0.75 28.43 -6.23
C ARG A 699 -0.02 27.38 -5.40
N GLU A 700 -0.21 26.10 -5.69
CA GLU A 700 0.47 24.98 -4.98
C GLU A 700 1.56 24.32 -5.83
N GLY A 701 1.78 24.81 -7.06
CA GLY A 701 2.58 24.15 -8.08
C GLY A 701 4.10 24.15 -7.84
N GLY A 702 4.62 24.95 -6.91
CA GLY A 702 6.06 25.05 -6.64
C GLY A 702 6.71 23.70 -6.28
N GLN A 703 6.07 22.89 -5.43
CA GLN A 703 6.59 21.56 -5.08
C GLN A 703 6.41 20.54 -6.21
N ALA A 704 5.39 20.71 -7.07
CA ALA A 704 5.23 19.91 -8.28
C ALA A 704 6.33 20.21 -9.31
N ALA A 705 6.71 21.49 -9.46
CA ALA A 705 7.81 21.92 -10.32
C ALA A 705 9.18 21.38 -9.86
N VAL A 706 9.47 21.43 -8.54
CA VAL A 706 10.67 20.79 -7.97
C VAL A 706 10.69 19.29 -8.24
N SER A 707 9.57 18.60 -7.97
CA SER A 707 9.43 17.16 -8.22
C SER A 707 9.66 16.83 -9.69
N TYR A 708 9.02 17.56 -10.61
CA TYR A 708 9.18 17.39 -12.05
C TYR A 708 10.65 17.52 -12.50
N VAL A 709 11.35 18.58 -12.07
CA VAL A 709 12.76 18.79 -12.42
C VAL A 709 13.66 17.70 -11.85
N ARG A 710 13.47 17.31 -10.58
CA ARG A 710 14.19 16.17 -9.97
C ARG A 710 13.94 14.88 -10.74
N ASP A 711 12.69 14.60 -11.10
CA ASP A 711 12.32 13.35 -11.77
C ASP A 711 12.92 13.28 -13.19
N GLN A 712 13.05 14.40 -13.92
CA GLN A 712 13.81 14.43 -15.19
C GLN A 712 15.31 14.12 -14.98
N ILE A 713 15.94 14.68 -13.94
CA ILE A 713 17.33 14.38 -13.58
C ILE A 713 17.48 12.88 -13.22
N LYS A 714 16.52 12.33 -12.48
CA LYS A 714 16.46 10.90 -12.08
C LYS A 714 16.45 9.96 -13.28
N GLN A 715 15.76 10.31 -14.37
CA GLN A 715 15.78 9.51 -15.60
C GLN A 715 17.19 9.44 -16.22
N GLN A 716 17.86 10.59 -16.35
CA GLN A 716 19.22 10.65 -16.90
C GLN A 716 20.24 9.85 -16.06
N ILE A 717 20.07 9.84 -14.73
CA ILE A 717 20.91 9.06 -13.80
C ILE A 717 20.67 7.55 -14.00
N LYS A 718 19.41 7.09 -14.10
CA LYS A 718 19.10 5.68 -14.36
C LYS A 718 19.75 5.18 -15.66
N THR A 719 19.75 6.00 -16.72
CA THR A 719 20.43 5.68 -17.97
C THR A 719 21.94 5.48 -17.78
N LEU A 720 22.61 6.31 -16.97
CA LEU A 720 24.05 6.15 -16.65
C LEU A 720 24.38 4.91 -15.82
N PHE A 721 23.46 4.44 -14.97
CA PHE A 721 23.68 3.23 -14.17
C PHE A 721 23.75 1.97 -15.05
N VAL A 722 22.86 1.88 -16.05
CA VAL A 722 22.73 0.71 -16.94
C VAL A 722 23.74 0.72 -18.10
N GLN A 723 24.10 1.90 -18.63
CA GLN A 723 25.02 2.01 -19.76
C GLN A 723 26.49 1.91 -19.33
N ALA A 724 27.21 0.92 -19.89
CA ALA A 724 28.68 0.96 -19.95
C ALA A 724 29.13 2.24 -20.70
N GLY A 725 30.22 2.86 -20.24
CA GLY A 725 30.65 4.14 -20.80
C GLY A 725 31.34 3.99 -22.16
N GLU A 726 31.32 5.07 -22.95
CA GLU A 726 31.81 5.12 -24.34
C GLU A 726 33.28 4.67 -24.52
N LEU A 727 34.07 4.74 -23.44
CA LEU A 727 35.49 4.37 -23.38
C LEU A 727 35.75 2.96 -22.80
N GLY A 728 34.74 2.09 -22.79
CA GLY A 728 34.85 0.74 -22.23
C GLY A 728 34.88 0.70 -20.71
N THR A 729 34.47 1.79 -20.05
CA THR A 729 34.37 1.88 -18.59
C THR A 729 33.17 1.10 -18.07
N GLN A 730 33.39 0.38 -16.96
CA GLN A 730 32.38 -0.47 -16.31
C GLN A 730 31.08 0.31 -15.99
N PRO A 731 29.91 -0.35 -15.96
CA PRO A 731 28.68 0.24 -15.42
C PRO A 731 28.89 0.67 -13.96
N LEU A 732 28.22 1.74 -13.51
CA LEU A 732 28.31 2.19 -12.11
C LEU A 732 27.61 1.24 -11.12
N LEU A 733 26.70 0.41 -11.62
CA LEU A 733 26.03 -0.65 -10.88
C LEU A 733 26.03 -1.89 -11.80
N PRO A 734 26.94 -2.86 -11.63
CA PRO A 734 27.01 -4.02 -12.51
C PRO A 734 25.74 -4.89 -12.41
N PRO A 735 25.22 -5.44 -13.54
CA PRO A 735 24.03 -6.28 -13.53
C PRO A 735 24.18 -7.51 -12.63
N VAL A 736 23.08 -7.91 -11.99
CA VAL A 736 23.06 -9.07 -11.07
C VAL A 736 23.33 -10.37 -11.84
N ARG A 737 22.85 -10.47 -13.09
CA ARG A 737 23.22 -11.54 -14.02
C ARG A 737 24.73 -11.66 -14.17
N ASP A 738 25.40 -10.54 -14.42
CA ASP A 738 26.81 -10.53 -14.81
C ASP A 738 27.71 -10.84 -13.59
N LEU A 739 27.35 -10.32 -12.40
CA LEU A 739 27.94 -10.70 -11.11
C LEU A 739 27.76 -12.21 -10.82
N LEU A 740 26.54 -12.74 -10.98
CA LEU A 740 26.23 -14.15 -10.75
C LEU A 740 27.01 -15.08 -11.72
N THR A 741 26.99 -14.78 -13.02
CA THR A 741 27.75 -15.53 -14.03
C THR A 741 29.24 -15.50 -13.73
N ARG A 742 29.79 -14.34 -13.34
CA ARG A 742 31.21 -14.18 -12.97
C ARG A 742 31.56 -15.02 -11.74
N ALA A 743 30.74 -14.98 -10.69
CA ALA A 743 30.97 -15.72 -9.45
C ALA A 743 30.90 -17.24 -9.65
N ALA A 744 29.93 -17.73 -10.44
CA ALA A 744 29.76 -19.15 -10.72
C ALA A 744 30.84 -19.71 -11.65
N THR A 745 31.06 -19.08 -12.81
CA THR A 745 31.83 -19.66 -13.93
C THR A 745 33.26 -19.14 -14.06
N LYS A 746 33.60 -18.02 -13.41
CA LYS A 746 34.80 -17.19 -13.66
C LYS A 746 34.93 -16.67 -15.10
N ARG A 747 33.86 -16.74 -15.90
CA ARG A 747 33.72 -16.20 -17.26
C ARG A 747 32.72 -15.02 -17.24
N GLY A 748 32.19 -14.61 -18.39
CA GLY A 748 31.26 -13.48 -18.48
C GLY A 748 31.95 -12.11 -18.51
N ALA A 749 31.18 -11.05 -18.25
CA ALA A 749 31.63 -9.66 -18.30
C ALA A 749 32.69 -9.32 -17.24
N VAL A 750 33.44 -8.24 -17.47
CA VAL A 750 34.45 -7.74 -16.53
C VAL A 750 33.77 -6.80 -15.52
N VAL A 751 33.56 -7.28 -14.30
CA VAL A 751 33.05 -6.52 -13.14
C VAL A 751 34.20 -6.08 -12.21
N GLY A 752 33.95 -5.15 -11.30
CA GLY A 752 34.91 -4.76 -10.26
C GLY A 752 35.14 -5.89 -9.24
N GLU A 753 36.33 -5.94 -8.65
CA GLU A 753 36.64 -6.94 -7.62
C GLU A 753 35.89 -6.64 -6.30
N GLU A 754 35.82 -5.37 -5.87
CA GLU A 754 35.00 -4.94 -4.71
C GLU A 754 33.51 -5.29 -4.86
N ASP A 755 32.93 -5.07 -6.05
CA ASP A 755 31.53 -5.39 -6.34
C ASP A 755 31.27 -6.91 -6.29
N LEU A 756 32.21 -7.70 -6.81
CA LEU A 756 32.11 -9.16 -6.83
C LEU A 756 32.28 -9.74 -5.42
N GLU A 757 33.22 -9.24 -4.62
CA GLU A 757 33.37 -9.64 -3.21
C GLU A 757 32.14 -9.28 -2.38
N GLN A 758 31.59 -8.07 -2.53
CA GLN A 758 30.35 -7.70 -1.86
C GLN A 758 29.19 -8.61 -2.29
N PHE A 759 29.03 -8.85 -3.60
CA PHE A 759 27.98 -9.72 -4.13
C PHE A 759 28.07 -11.13 -3.51
N VAL A 760 29.24 -11.74 -3.49
CA VAL A 760 29.46 -13.08 -2.91
C VAL A 760 29.16 -13.08 -1.40
N GLN A 761 29.61 -12.06 -0.66
CA GLN A 761 29.35 -11.93 0.77
C GLN A 761 27.85 -11.77 1.07
N LYS A 762 27.16 -10.90 0.32
CA LYS A 762 25.71 -10.67 0.44
C LYS A 762 24.91 -11.92 0.07
N LEU A 763 25.35 -12.70 -0.92
CA LEU A 763 24.66 -13.89 -1.38
C LEU A 763 24.76 -15.03 -0.37
N ALA A 764 25.95 -15.25 0.20
CA ALA A 764 26.13 -16.19 1.31
C ALA A 764 25.33 -15.78 2.57
N GLY A 765 25.23 -14.47 2.84
CA GLY A 765 24.45 -13.91 3.95
C GLY A 765 22.93 -13.80 3.70
N MET A 766 22.45 -14.10 2.50
CA MET A 766 21.05 -13.83 2.11
C MET A 766 20.03 -14.71 2.85
N LEU A 767 20.46 -15.90 3.28
CA LEU A 767 19.67 -16.83 4.11
C LEU A 767 20.34 -17.00 5.49
N PRO A 768 19.92 -16.25 6.52
CA PRO A 768 20.41 -16.43 7.88
C PRO A 768 20.22 -17.86 8.42
N ASN A 769 21.02 -18.26 9.41
CA ASN A 769 20.83 -19.53 10.09
C ASN A 769 19.43 -19.61 10.72
N GLY A 770 18.66 -20.65 10.37
CA GLY A 770 17.27 -20.81 10.81
C GLY A 770 16.24 -20.00 10.01
N PHE A 771 16.62 -19.35 8.91
CA PHE A 771 15.70 -18.69 7.99
C PHE A 771 14.90 -19.74 7.19
N SER A 772 13.79 -20.18 7.77
CA SER A 772 12.86 -21.17 7.23
C SER A 772 11.43 -20.81 7.68
N PRO A 773 10.39 -20.98 6.82
CA PRO A 773 9.01 -20.70 7.20
C PRO A 773 8.52 -21.68 8.27
N GLU A 774 7.59 -21.22 9.11
CA GLU A 774 7.08 -22.00 10.26
C GLU A 774 6.40 -23.32 9.87
N GLY A 775 6.56 -24.34 10.72
CA GLY A 775 5.78 -25.59 10.70
C GLY A 775 6.53 -26.84 10.21
N SER A 776 5.81 -27.96 10.11
CA SER A 776 6.35 -29.31 9.83
C SER A 776 6.19 -29.79 8.38
N GLY A 777 5.52 -29.02 7.52
CA GLY A 777 5.23 -29.39 6.14
C GLY A 777 6.47 -29.56 5.25
N GLU A 778 6.29 -30.25 4.12
CA GLU A 778 7.35 -30.44 3.12
C GLU A 778 7.85 -29.08 2.61
N LEU A 779 9.17 -28.85 2.68
CA LEU A 779 9.80 -27.61 2.24
C LEU A 779 10.08 -27.64 0.73
N LYS A 780 9.31 -26.87 -0.05
CA LYS A 780 9.69 -26.50 -1.42
C LYS A 780 10.49 -25.19 -1.40
N VAL A 781 11.46 -25.08 -2.29
CA VAL A 781 12.34 -23.91 -2.42
C VAL A 781 12.39 -23.51 -3.90
N LEU A 782 11.85 -22.35 -4.25
CA LEU A 782 11.99 -21.76 -5.57
C LEU A 782 13.11 -20.72 -5.55
N ILE A 783 14.09 -20.89 -6.43
CA ILE A 783 15.24 -20.01 -6.61
C ILE A 783 15.13 -19.40 -8.01
N ALA A 784 14.49 -18.24 -8.08
CA ALA A 784 14.49 -17.41 -9.27
C ALA A 784 15.79 -16.61 -9.34
N HIS A 785 16.48 -16.64 -10.48
CA HIS A 785 17.76 -15.95 -10.68
C HIS A 785 17.83 -15.34 -12.09
N PRO A 786 18.61 -14.26 -12.29
CA PRO A 786 18.78 -13.70 -13.62
C PRO A 786 19.41 -14.72 -14.58
N GLY A 787 18.88 -14.84 -15.78
CA GLY A 787 19.40 -15.72 -16.83
C GLY A 787 18.40 -16.00 -17.95
N THR A 788 18.89 -16.52 -19.08
CA THR A 788 18.06 -16.89 -20.25
C THR A 788 18.01 -18.40 -20.53
N SER A 789 18.73 -19.20 -19.74
CA SER A 789 18.73 -20.67 -19.82
C SER A 789 19.12 -21.29 -18.47
N ALA A 790 18.83 -22.59 -18.30
CA ALA A 790 19.17 -23.34 -17.11
C ALA A 790 20.67 -23.76 -17.10
N ASP A 791 21.54 -22.83 -16.71
CA ASP A 791 22.97 -23.06 -16.55
C ASP A 791 23.27 -23.95 -15.32
N SER A 792 23.94 -25.09 -15.55
CA SER A 792 24.30 -26.06 -14.52
C SER A 792 25.32 -25.54 -13.51
N ASP A 793 26.27 -24.71 -13.96
CA ASP A 793 27.33 -24.15 -13.12
C ASP A 793 26.73 -23.08 -12.19
N VAL A 794 25.80 -22.26 -12.70
CA VAL A 794 25.03 -21.30 -11.89
C VAL A 794 24.15 -22.02 -10.88
N ARG A 795 23.44 -23.09 -11.28
CA ARG A 795 22.65 -23.92 -10.34
C ARG A 795 23.51 -24.50 -9.21
N GLN A 796 24.62 -25.16 -9.56
CA GLN A 796 25.52 -25.77 -8.56
C GLN A 796 26.18 -24.71 -7.67
N TYR A 797 26.50 -23.53 -8.22
CA TYR A 797 27.02 -22.41 -7.45
C TYR A 797 25.99 -21.90 -6.43
N LEU A 798 24.74 -21.65 -6.86
CA LEU A 798 23.64 -21.20 -6.01
C LEU A 798 23.32 -22.20 -4.91
N GLU A 799 23.21 -23.49 -5.22
CA GLU A 799 22.93 -24.56 -4.24
C GLU A 799 24.03 -24.70 -3.17
N ARG A 800 25.27 -24.30 -3.49
CA ARG A 800 26.42 -24.36 -2.57
C ARG A 800 26.61 -23.08 -1.74
N ILE A 801 26.31 -21.90 -2.31
CA ILE A 801 26.54 -20.61 -1.65
C ILE A 801 25.36 -20.19 -0.76
N LEU A 802 24.13 -20.59 -1.12
CA LEU A 802 22.93 -20.30 -0.34
C LEU A 802 22.80 -21.29 0.82
N ASN A 803 22.61 -20.77 2.03
CA ASN A 803 22.41 -21.54 3.26
C ASN A 803 20.98 -22.12 3.35
N ILE A 804 20.60 -22.94 2.36
CA ILE A 804 19.26 -23.54 2.23
C ILE A 804 19.06 -24.59 3.34
N PRO A 805 17.96 -24.57 4.12
CA PRO A 805 17.69 -25.55 5.16
C PRO A 805 17.87 -26.99 4.69
N ASN A 806 18.66 -27.78 5.44
CA ASN A 806 19.06 -29.12 5.04
C ASN A 806 18.08 -30.18 5.58
N GLU A 807 16.92 -30.27 4.95
CA GLU A 807 15.84 -31.19 5.32
C GLU A 807 15.72 -32.35 4.30
N PRO A 808 15.57 -33.63 4.73
CA PRO A 808 15.65 -34.79 3.82
C PRO A 808 14.60 -34.85 2.71
N SER A 809 13.47 -34.16 2.89
CA SER A 809 12.33 -34.10 1.96
C SER A 809 12.27 -32.79 1.16
N ARG A 810 13.32 -31.95 1.20
CA ARG A 810 13.29 -30.66 0.51
C ARG A 810 13.27 -30.81 -1.02
N LYS A 811 12.43 -30.03 -1.70
CA LYS A 811 12.42 -29.88 -3.16
C LYS A 811 13.01 -28.52 -3.52
N ILE A 812 13.90 -28.45 -4.52
CA ILE A 812 14.57 -27.20 -4.92
C ILE A 812 14.46 -27.02 -6.44
N ASP A 813 13.72 -25.99 -6.83
CA ASP A 813 13.46 -25.59 -8.21
C ASP A 813 14.23 -24.32 -8.55
N PHE A 814 14.99 -24.37 -9.64
CA PHE A 814 15.76 -23.23 -10.15
C PHE A 814 15.08 -22.69 -11.40
N ARG A 815 14.86 -21.37 -11.47
CA ARG A 815 14.22 -20.70 -12.61
C ARG A 815 15.08 -19.52 -13.05
N ALA A 816 15.56 -19.60 -14.30
CA ALA A 816 16.19 -18.47 -14.96
C ALA A 816 15.11 -17.48 -15.42
N VAL A 817 15.23 -16.21 -15.05
CA VAL A 817 14.27 -15.13 -15.36
C VAL A 817 14.97 -13.89 -15.91
N GLU A 818 14.23 -13.00 -16.58
CA GLU A 818 14.78 -11.72 -17.09
C GLU A 818 15.16 -10.74 -15.99
N GLN A 819 14.53 -10.84 -14.81
CA GLN A 819 14.64 -9.89 -13.72
C GLN A 819 16.07 -9.86 -13.16
N GLU A 820 16.66 -8.66 -13.04
CA GLU A 820 18.00 -8.46 -12.44
C GLU A 820 17.93 -8.52 -10.90
N SER A 821 17.40 -9.62 -10.38
CA SER A 821 17.29 -9.93 -8.95
C SER A 821 17.33 -11.43 -8.71
N ILE A 822 17.88 -11.85 -7.58
CA ILE A 822 17.82 -13.24 -7.10
C ILE A 822 16.73 -13.30 -6.04
N VAL A 823 15.75 -14.19 -6.18
CA VAL A 823 14.65 -14.36 -5.22
C VAL A 823 14.59 -15.81 -4.80
N VAL A 824 14.63 -16.05 -3.48
CA VAL A 824 14.49 -17.38 -2.88
C VAL A 824 13.21 -17.41 -2.08
N VAL A 825 12.21 -18.10 -2.62
CA VAL A 825 10.94 -18.41 -1.95
C VAL A 825 11.08 -19.75 -1.23
N LEU A 826 10.99 -19.71 0.10
CA LEU A 826 10.86 -20.89 0.95
C LEU A 826 9.38 -21.08 1.27
N PHE A 827 8.87 -22.29 1.08
CA PHE A 827 7.43 -22.60 1.17
C PHE A 827 7.23 -23.96 1.83
N ARG A 828 6.36 -24.03 2.85
CA ARG A 828 5.86 -25.32 3.37
C ARG A 828 4.41 -25.51 3.00
N SER A 829 4.10 -26.73 2.57
CA SER A 829 2.75 -27.19 2.21
C SER A 829 2.35 -28.45 2.99
N ALA A 830 1.10 -28.88 2.80
CA ALA A 830 0.51 -30.08 3.41
C ALA A 830 0.39 -30.01 4.95
N MET A 831 0.16 -28.83 5.53
CA MET A 831 0.07 -28.66 6.98
C MET A 831 -1.38 -28.49 7.47
N SER A 832 -1.66 -29.07 8.62
CA SER A 832 -2.87 -28.81 9.40
C SER A 832 -2.76 -27.55 10.26
N LEU A 833 -3.89 -27.05 10.76
CA LEU A 833 -3.92 -25.92 11.72
C LEU A 833 -3.09 -26.18 12.99
N THR A 834 -2.91 -27.45 13.37
CA THR A 834 -2.11 -27.86 14.53
C THR A 834 -0.60 -27.84 14.28
N GLU A 835 -0.16 -27.70 13.03
CA GLU A 835 1.25 -27.80 12.65
C GLU A 835 1.95 -26.45 12.45
N VAL A 836 1.22 -25.33 12.48
CA VAL A 836 1.80 -23.98 12.45
C VAL A 836 1.89 -23.43 13.90
N PRO A 837 3.10 -23.21 14.45
CA PRO A 837 3.30 -22.70 15.81
C PRO A 837 2.52 -21.43 16.15
N GLU A 838 2.54 -20.38 15.32
CA GLU A 838 1.80 -19.14 15.61
C GLU A 838 0.28 -19.39 15.66
N VAL A 839 -0.27 -20.20 14.75
CA VAL A 839 -1.69 -20.58 14.73
C VAL A 839 -2.10 -21.25 16.05
N ARG A 840 -1.32 -22.22 16.54
CA ARG A 840 -1.59 -22.83 17.86
C ARG A 840 -1.48 -21.84 19.01
N GLN A 841 -0.49 -20.94 19.00
CA GLN A 841 -0.34 -19.92 20.05
C GLN A 841 -1.57 -18.98 20.10
N VAL A 842 -2.04 -18.56 18.92
CA VAL A 842 -3.26 -17.77 18.71
C VAL A 842 -4.49 -18.50 19.25
N LEU A 843 -4.70 -19.78 18.87
CA LEU A 843 -5.85 -20.57 19.33
C LEU A 843 -5.80 -20.88 20.83
N ALA A 844 -4.61 -21.17 21.38
CA ALA A 844 -4.41 -21.34 22.81
C ALA A 844 -4.61 -20.03 23.59
N GLN A 845 -4.36 -18.86 23.00
CA GLN A 845 -4.70 -17.56 23.59
C GLN A 845 -6.20 -17.29 23.54
N TRP A 846 -6.88 -17.64 22.45
CA TRP A 846 -8.35 -17.58 22.36
C TRP A 846 -9.01 -18.45 23.43
N SER A 847 -8.63 -19.74 23.53
CA SER A 847 -9.14 -20.68 24.54
C SER A 847 -8.96 -20.16 25.98
N ARG A 848 -7.77 -19.65 26.33
CA ARG A 848 -7.50 -19.06 27.65
C ARG A 848 -8.36 -17.82 27.94
N SER A 849 -8.81 -17.11 26.91
CA SER A 849 -9.64 -15.91 27.04
C SER A 849 -11.14 -16.23 27.07
N LEU A 850 -11.58 -17.37 26.49
CA LEU A 850 -12.92 -17.92 26.73
C LEU A 850 -13.10 -18.38 28.19
N ASP A 851 -12.08 -19.02 28.76
CA ASP A 851 -12.05 -19.47 30.17
C ASP A 851 -11.91 -18.31 31.18
N ARG A 852 -11.36 -17.17 30.75
CA ARG A 852 -11.17 -15.96 31.57
C ARG A 852 -11.52 -14.72 30.74
N GLN A 853 -12.82 -14.48 30.59
CA GLN A 853 -13.34 -13.40 29.75
C GLN A 853 -13.10 -12.04 30.41
N ASP A 854 -12.23 -11.24 29.82
CA ASP A 854 -12.12 -9.81 30.14
C ASP A 854 -13.17 -9.03 29.31
N PRO A 855 -14.01 -8.18 29.92
CA PRO A 855 -14.92 -7.31 29.19
C PRO A 855 -14.24 -6.44 28.12
N VAL A 856 -12.96 -6.05 28.27
CA VAL A 856 -12.26 -5.22 27.28
C VAL A 856 -11.78 -6.01 26.06
N ASP A 857 -11.80 -7.34 26.09
CA ASP A 857 -11.46 -8.15 24.92
C ASP A 857 -12.54 -8.08 23.83
N PHE A 858 -13.79 -7.75 24.17
CA PHE A 858 -14.93 -7.74 23.23
C PHE A 858 -15.05 -9.03 22.39
N LEU A 859 -14.83 -10.21 22.97
CA LEU A 859 -14.71 -11.49 22.24
C LEU A 859 -15.85 -11.77 21.24
N LYS A 860 -17.10 -11.42 21.57
CA LYS A 860 -18.25 -11.52 20.64
C LYS A 860 -18.08 -10.71 19.35
N TRP A 861 -17.32 -9.61 19.39
CA TRP A 861 -17.01 -8.72 18.25
C TRP A 861 -15.66 -9.01 17.57
N ARG A 862 -14.96 -10.07 17.99
CA ARG A 862 -13.75 -10.61 17.34
C ARG A 862 -14.02 -11.84 16.46
N GLN A 863 -15.30 -12.13 16.22
CA GLN A 863 -15.76 -13.23 15.38
C GLN A 863 -16.48 -12.69 14.14
N ARG A 864 -16.63 -13.50 13.08
CA ARG A 864 -17.20 -13.04 11.80
C ARG A 864 -18.39 -13.86 11.30
N LEU A 865 -18.34 -15.18 11.43
CA LEU A 865 -19.38 -16.10 10.95
C LEU A 865 -20.37 -16.57 12.04
N GLY A 866 -20.10 -16.23 13.30
CA GLY A 866 -20.93 -16.52 14.48
C GLY A 866 -20.46 -15.67 15.67
N PHE A 867 -21.13 -15.71 16.81
CA PHE A 867 -20.68 -15.04 18.04
C PHE A 867 -20.76 -15.90 19.32
N THR A 868 -21.19 -17.15 19.19
CA THR A 868 -21.22 -18.16 20.26
C THR A 868 -19.82 -18.70 20.56
N TYR A 869 -19.68 -19.58 21.56
CA TYR A 869 -18.38 -20.03 22.11
C TYR A 869 -18.26 -21.56 22.11
N ASP A 870 -18.95 -22.21 21.17
CA ASP A 870 -19.39 -23.60 21.28
C ASP A 870 -18.23 -24.60 21.22
N TRP A 871 -17.47 -24.60 20.12
CA TRP A 871 -16.33 -25.49 19.92
C TRP A 871 -15.14 -24.70 19.39
N LEU A 872 -13.93 -25.10 19.81
CA LEU A 872 -12.75 -24.28 19.61
C LEU A 872 -12.30 -24.30 18.15
N ALA A 873 -12.17 -25.48 17.54
CA ALA A 873 -11.66 -25.66 16.18
C ALA A 873 -12.37 -26.75 15.35
N THR A 874 -13.06 -27.70 15.99
CA THR A 874 -13.74 -28.82 15.32
C THR A 874 -15.01 -28.39 14.56
N THR A 875 -15.28 -29.07 13.45
CA THR A 875 -16.59 -29.13 12.80
C THR A 875 -17.38 -30.32 13.37
N ASP A 876 -18.65 -30.48 12.99
CA ASP A 876 -19.43 -31.66 13.39
C ASP A 876 -18.83 -32.97 12.86
N GLY A 877 -18.31 -32.96 11.63
CA GLY A 877 -17.58 -34.10 11.07
C GLY A 877 -16.34 -34.46 11.90
N HIS A 878 -15.53 -33.47 12.28
CA HIS A 878 -14.36 -33.68 13.14
C HIS A 878 -14.78 -34.24 14.50
N ARG A 879 -15.84 -33.70 15.12
CA ARG A 879 -16.37 -34.21 16.40
C ARG A 879 -16.80 -35.67 16.33
N VAL A 880 -17.56 -36.05 15.29
CA VAL A 880 -18.01 -37.44 15.08
C VAL A 880 -16.80 -38.38 14.88
N TYR A 881 -15.85 -38.00 14.02
CA TYR A 881 -14.67 -38.81 13.73
C TYR A 881 -13.75 -38.99 14.95
N ILE A 882 -13.41 -37.90 15.64
CA ILE A 882 -12.58 -37.95 16.86
C ILE A 882 -13.29 -38.75 17.96
N LEU A 883 -14.60 -38.59 18.14
CA LEU A 883 -15.37 -39.36 19.12
C LEU A 883 -15.38 -40.85 18.79
N HIS A 884 -15.56 -41.23 17.51
CA HIS A 884 -15.47 -42.62 17.07
C HIS A 884 -14.10 -43.23 17.43
N ARG A 885 -13.00 -42.52 17.18
CA ARG A 885 -11.64 -42.98 17.50
C ARG A 885 -11.39 -43.10 19.00
N LEU A 886 -11.91 -42.17 19.81
CA LEU A 886 -11.88 -42.26 21.28
C LEU A 886 -12.73 -43.44 21.79
N LEU A 887 -13.87 -43.74 21.17
CA LEU A 887 -14.71 -44.89 21.50
C LEU A 887 -14.03 -46.22 21.12
N CYS A 888 -13.31 -46.29 20.00
CA CYS A 888 -12.48 -47.44 19.63
C CYS A 888 -11.36 -47.70 20.65
N ALA A 889 -10.66 -46.65 21.11
CA ALA A 889 -9.69 -46.76 22.21
C ALA A 889 -10.36 -47.21 23.52
N MET A 890 -11.54 -46.67 23.84
CA MET A 890 -12.31 -47.08 25.03
C MET A 890 -12.75 -48.55 24.97
N TRP A 891 -13.21 -49.04 23.81
CA TRP A 891 -13.56 -50.44 23.56
C TRP A 891 -12.39 -51.37 23.92
N ASN A 892 -11.19 -51.04 23.45
CA ASN A 892 -9.95 -51.81 23.68
C ASN A 892 -9.46 -51.78 25.13
N GLY A 893 -10.05 -50.95 26.01
CA GLY A 893 -9.54 -50.70 27.36
C GLY A 893 -8.27 -49.85 27.38
N GLN A 894 -8.06 -49.02 26.35
CA GLN A 894 -6.91 -48.11 26.22
C GLN A 894 -7.13 -46.74 26.89
N ILE A 895 -8.25 -46.57 27.61
CA ILE A 895 -8.60 -45.36 28.38
C ILE A 895 -8.80 -45.73 29.85
N ASP A 896 -8.01 -45.12 30.73
CA ASP A 896 -8.15 -45.21 32.20
C ASP A 896 -8.80 -43.96 32.79
N VAL A 897 -9.56 -44.13 33.86
CA VAL A 897 -9.93 -43.04 34.77
C VAL A 897 -8.82 -42.89 35.81
N VAL A 898 -8.14 -41.74 35.82
CA VAL A 898 -7.01 -41.46 36.73
C VAL A 898 -7.48 -40.80 38.02
N ARG A 899 -8.54 -39.98 37.94
CA ARG A 899 -9.15 -39.28 39.09
C ARG A 899 -10.63 -39.01 38.84
N GLY A 900 -11.45 -39.06 39.88
CA GLY A 900 -12.90 -38.89 39.83
C GLY A 900 -13.67 -40.21 39.67
N ASP A 901 -15.01 -40.10 39.69
CA ASP A 901 -15.95 -41.20 39.46
C ASP A 901 -15.96 -41.60 37.97
N PRO A 902 -15.91 -42.88 37.57
CA PRO A 902 -16.09 -43.30 36.17
C PRO A 902 -17.32 -42.75 35.45
N ALA A 903 -18.41 -42.42 36.16
CA ALA A 903 -19.60 -41.79 35.60
C ALA A 903 -19.43 -40.27 35.31
N SER A 904 -18.45 -39.60 35.94
CA SER A 904 -18.08 -38.20 35.70
C SER A 904 -16.62 -37.93 36.14
N PRO A 905 -15.62 -38.46 35.42
CA PRO A 905 -14.23 -38.43 35.86
C PRO A 905 -13.59 -37.06 35.71
N GLU A 906 -12.62 -36.72 36.56
CA GLU A 906 -11.90 -35.44 36.52
C GLU A 906 -10.70 -35.49 35.57
N VAL A 907 -10.05 -36.65 35.44
CA VAL A 907 -8.89 -36.85 34.56
C VAL A 907 -8.94 -38.26 33.99
N VAL A 908 -8.89 -38.36 32.66
CA VAL A 908 -8.70 -39.63 31.94
C VAL A 908 -7.31 -39.70 31.31
N ALA A 909 -6.78 -40.91 31.15
CA ALA A 909 -5.50 -41.17 30.49
C ALA A 909 -5.68 -42.18 29.35
N ILE A 910 -5.18 -41.85 28.16
CA ILE A 910 -5.21 -42.72 26.98
C ILE A 910 -3.80 -43.28 26.76
N ARG A 911 -3.70 -44.60 26.56
CA ARG A 911 -2.45 -45.33 26.33
C ARG A 911 -2.58 -46.21 25.09
N LEU A 912 -1.86 -45.88 24.03
CA LEU A 912 -1.86 -46.66 22.78
C LEU A 912 -0.81 -47.79 22.86
N PRO A 913 -0.98 -48.93 22.15
CA PRO A 913 -0.19 -50.15 22.41
C PRO A 913 1.32 -50.06 22.12
N HIS A 914 1.80 -49.01 21.45
CA HIS A 914 3.16 -48.91 20.92
C HIS A 914 3.89 -47.59 21.26
N GLY A 915 3.71 -47.05 22.47
CA GLY A 915 4.49 -45.89 22.91
C GLY A 915 4.52 -45.65 24.43
N PRO A 916 5.57 -44.98 24.95
CA PRO A 916 5.67 -44.60 26.38
C PRO A 916 4.80 -43.37 26.74
N THR A 917 4.29 -42.67 25.73
CA THR A 917 3.49 -41.44 25.87
C THR A 917 2.09 -41.75 26.37
N VAL A 918 1.60 -40.94 27.32
CA VAL A 918 0.22 -41.00 27.82
C VAL A 918 -0.46 -39.65 27.61
N MET A 919 -1.51 -39.63 26.81
CA MET A 919 -2.38 -38.45 26.69
C MET A 919 -3.25 -38.36 27.95
N ARG A 920 -3.09 -37.29 28.73
CA ARG A 920 -3.93 -36.99 29.90
C ARG A 920 -4.88 -35.85 29.56
N LEU A 921 -6.19 -36.11 29.65
CA LEU A 921 -7.24 -35.14 29.37
C LEU A 921 -7.92 -34.75 30.69
N PRO A 922 -7.82 -33.47 31.14
CA PRO A 922 -8.60 -32.97 32.28
C PRO A 922 -10.03 -32.68 31.82
N LEU A 923 -11.00 -33.28 32.49
CA LEU A 923 -12.42 -33.17 32.15
C LEU A 923 -13.16 -32.30 33.19
N ARG A 924 -14.13 -31.51 32.73
CA ARG A 924 -14.84 -30.51 33.54
C ARG A 924 -16.36 -30.77 33.46
N PRO A 925 -17.08 -31.00 34.58
CA PRO A 925 -18.53 -31.11 34.59
C PRO A 925 -19.20 -29.76 34.29
N PHE A 926 -20.47 -29.79 33.87
CA PHE A 926 -21.27 -28.59 33.63
C PHE A 926 -22.52 -28.60 34.51
N ASP A 927 -22.45 -27.86 35.62
CA ASP A 927 -23.41 -27.94 36.75
C ASP A 927 -23.59 -29.41 37.20
N ARG A 928 -24.72 -30.03 36.85
CA ARG A 928 -25.03 -31.44 37.19
C ARG A 928 -24.73 -32.43 36.06
N ALA A 929 -24.36 -31.95 34.88
CA ALA A 929 -24.01 -32.80 33.74
C ALA A 929 -22.58 -33.32 33.86
N SER A 930 -22.41 -34.60 33.51
CA SER A 930 -21.15 -35.34 33.59
C SER A 930 -20.02 -34.66 32.81
N SER A 931 -18.83 -34.68 33.41
CA SER A 931 -17.59 -34.19 32.82
C SER A 931 -17.23 -34.87 31.49
N TRP A 932 -17.77 -36.05 31.20
CA TRP A 932 -17.65 -36.70 29.89
C TRP A 932 -18.13 -35.81 28.73
N GLY A 933 -19.08 -34.89 28.96
CA GLY A 933 -19.50 -33.91 27.95
C GLY A 933 -18.37 -32.96 27.49
N SER A 934 -17.31 -32.81 28.29
CA SER A 934 -16.13 -32.00 27.94
C SER A 934 -15.06 -32.77 27.16
N LEU A 935 -15.20 -34.08 26.92
CA LEU A 935 -14.15 -34.95 26.37
C LEU A 935 -13.54 -34.43 25.07
N LEU A 936 -14.36 -34.04 24.09
CA LEU A 936 -13.87 -33.52 22.81
C LEU A 936 -13.18 -32.16 22.95
N ARG A 937 -13.68 -31.28 23.83
CA ARG A 937 -13.04 -29.99 24.11
C ARG A 937 -11.70 -30.18 24.84
N ALA A 938 -11.59 -31.14 25.75
CA ALA A 938 -10.32 -31.48 26.40
C ALA A 938 -9.29 -32.04 25.40
N TYR A 939 -9.75 -32.76 24.37
CA TYR A 939 -8.92 -33.18 23.24
C TYR A 939 -8.47 -31.99 22.37
N GLU A 940 -9.37 -31.05 22.02
CA GLU A 940 -9.00 -29.78 21.35
C GLU A 940 -7.94 -29.01 22.16
N GLU A 941 -8.16 -28.81 23.46
CA GLU A 941 -7.20 -28.14 24.36
C GLU A 941 -5.84 -28.88 24.43
N TRP A 942 -5.84 -30.22 24.40
CA TRP A 942 -4.61 -31.02 24.43
C TRP A 942 -3.81 -30.96 23.12
N THR A 943 -4.47 -30.98 21.96
CA THR A 943 -3.81 -30.94 20.63
C THR A 943 -3.21 -29.58 20.30
N LEU A 944 -3.77 -28.49 20.85
CA LEU A 944 -3.21 -27.14 20.70
C LEU A 944 -2.05 -26.88 21.68
N THR A 945 -1.97 -27.62 22.79
CA THR A 945 -0.94 -27.48 23.83
C THR A 945 0.39 -28.11 23.39
N ASP A 946 1.30 -27.25 22.92
CA ASP A 946 2.70 -27.53 22.55
C ASP A 946 2.93 -28.52 21.38
N ASP A 947 3.87 -28.19 20.49
CA ASP A 947 4.20 -29.03 19.31
C ASP A 947 5.42 -29.91 19.56
N ALA A 948 5.34 -30.73 20.60
CA ALA A 948 6.22 -31.88 20.70
C ALA A 948 5.85 -32.87 19.57
N PRO A 949 6.77 -33.30 18.69
CA PRO A 949 6.47 -34.27 17.63
C PRO A 949 5.82 -35.56 18.15
N VAL A 950 6.16 -35.92 19.39
CA VAL A 950 5.57 -37.01 20.19
C VAL A 950 4.05 -36.88 20.36
N ARG A 951 3.50 -35.66 20.45
CA ARG A 951 2.04 -35.42 20.53
C ARG A 951 1.36 -35.61 19.18
N ARG A 952 1.95 -35.09 18.10
CA ARG A 952 1.42 -35.30 16.72
C ARG A 952 1.38 -36.78 16.38
N GLU A 953 2.45 -37.51 16.66
CA GLU A 953 2.51 -38.96 16.44
C GLU A 953 1.48 -39.72 17.30
N PHE A 954 1.31 -39.37 18.58
CA PHE A 954 0.28 -39.97 19.42
C PHE A 954 -1.14 -39.70 18.86
N ALA A 955 -1.43 -38.48 18.43
CA ALA A 955 -2.73 -38.13 17.84
C ALA A 955 -2.96 -38.91 16.53
N ARG A 956 -1.94 -39.02 15.67
CA ARG A 956 -1.99 -39.80 14.43
C ARG A 956 -2.30 -41.28 14.68
N GLN A 957 -1.67 -41.87 15.70
CA GLN A 957 -1.92 -43.26 16.10
C GLN A 957 -3.32 -43.43 16.72
N LEU A 958 -3.84 -42.44 17.45
CA LEU A 958 -5.22 -42.44 17.95
C LEU A 958 -6.22 -42.39 16.78
N MET A 959 -6.00 -41.54 15.77
CA MET A 959 -6.86 -41.45 14.59
C MET A 959 -6.81 -42.71 13.71
N LEU A 960 -5.80 -43.56 13.87
CA LEU A 960 -5.70 -44.89 13.24
C LEU A 960 -6.22 -46.04 14.13
N THR A 961 -6.74 -45.74 15.33
CA THR A 961 -7.22 -46.77 16.27
C THR A 961 -8.58 -47.34 15.86
N TYR A 962 -8.66 -48.69 15.84
CA TYR A 962 -9.87 -49.49 15.62
C TYR A 962 -10.04 -50.49 16.79
N PRO A 963 -11.23 -51.10 16.97
CA PRO A 963 -11.39 -52.18 17.94
C PRO A 963 -10.48 -53.39 17.62
N GLU A 964 -9.94 -54.02 18.65
CA GLU A 964 -9.00 -55.13 18.52
C GLU A 964 -9.70 -56.39 17.99
N GLY A 965 -9.22 -56.93 16.86
CA GLY A 965 -9.78 -58.14 16.25
C GLY A 965 -10.89 -57.92 15.23
N VAL A 966 -11.19 -56.68 14.82
CA VAL A 966 -12.00 -56.41 13.60
C VAL A 966 -11.35 -57.10 12.39
N GLY A 967 -12.18 -57.58 11.45
CA GLY A 967 -11.75 -58.45 10.36
C GLY A 967 -11.39 -59.89 10.78
N SER A 968 -11.42 -60.22 12.08
CA SER A 968 -11.13 -61.57 12.59
C SER A 968 -12.01 -61.90 13.81
N ARG A 969 -11.45 -62.35 14.94
CA ARG A 969 -12.19 -62.56 16.19
C ARG A 969 -12.08 -61.30 17.05
N ILE A 970 -13.17 -60.53 17.11
CA ILE A 970 -13.28 -59.33 17.96
C ILE A 970 -12.97 -59.63 19.43
N ARG A 971 -12.24 -58.73 20.08
CA ARG A 971 -11.99 -58.71 21.53
C ARG A 971 -13.18 -58.04 22.24
N PRO A 972 -13.70 -58.62 23.34
CA PRO A 972 -14.89 -58.09 24.01
C PRO A 972 -14.69 -56.66 24.53
N ALA A 973 -15.74 -55.83 24.43
CA ALA A 973 -15.71 -54.43 24.86
C ALA A 973 -15.35 -54.25 26.34
N SER A 974 -14.56 -53.22 26.65
CA SER A 974 -14.15 -52.91 28.02
C SER A 974 -15.33 -52.55 28.93
N PRO A 975 -15.21 -52.76 30.26
CA PRO A 975 -16.23 -52.34 31.22
C PRO A 975 -16.55 -50.84 31.16
N LEU A 976 -15.53 -50.00 30.91
CA LEU A 976 -15.69 -48.55 30.81
C LEU A 976 -16.52 -48.15 29.59
N TYR A 977 -16.31 -48.80 28.43
CA TYR A 977 -17.11 -48.57 27.23
C TYR A 977 -18.58 -48.91 27.48
N ARG A 978 -18.86 -50.06 28.07
CA ARG A 978 -20.23 -50.51 28.39
C ARG A 978 -20.92 -49.53 29.36
N GLN A 979 -20.24 -49.11 30.42
CA GLN A 979 -20.79 -48.13 31.37
C GLN A 979 -21.04 -46.77 30.70
N PHE A 980 -20.10 -46.27 29.88
CA PHE A 980 -20.24 -45.00 29.17
C PHE A 980 -21.47 -44.99 28.25
N VAL A 981 -21.63 -46.03 27.42
CA VAL A 981 -22.69 -46.11 26.40
C VAL A 981 -24.06 -46.43 26.99
N SER A 982 -24.16 -47.43 27.88
CA SER A 982 -25.45 -47.93 28.37
C SER A 982 -25.95 -47.23 29.64
N GLU A 983 -25.07 -46.67 30.48
CA GLU A 983 -25.48 -46.00 31.72
C GLU A 983 -25.30 -44.48 31.70
N VAL A 984 -24.15 -43.98 31.26
CA VAL A 984 -23.83 -42.54 31.37
C VAL A 984 -24.58 -41.74 30.31
N ALA A 985 -24.39 -42.08 29.04
CA ALA A 985 -24.92 -41.33 27.91
C ALA A 985 -26.45 -41.12 27.94
N PRO A 986 -27.30 -42.13 28.23
CA PRO A 986 -28.75 -41.93 28.25
C PRO A 986 -29.19 -40.94 29.34
N ARG A 987 -28.61 -41.07 30.55
CA ARG A 987 -28.90 -40.20 31.71
C ARG A 987 -28.53 -38.73 31.43
N GLN A 988 -27.48 -38.46 30.64
CA GLN A 988 -27.08 -37.08 30.35
C GLN A 988 -28.12 -36.33 29.49
N VAL A 989 -28.82 -37.01 28.58
CA VAL A 989 -29.86 -36.38 27.74
C VAL A 989 -31.03 -35.87 28.59
N GLU A 990 -31.40 -36.59 29.65
CA GLU A 990 -32.45 -36.19 30.59
C GLU A 990 -31.99 -35.00 31.45
N VAL A 991 -30.80 -35.11 32.07
CA VAL A 991 -30.20 -34.07 32.93
C VAL A 991 -30.05 -32.75 32.18
N LEU A 992 -29.58 -32.78 30.94
CA LEU A 992 -29.34 -31.56 30.15
C LEU A 992 -30.62 -30.93 29.61
N LYS A 993 -31.71 -31.69 29.38
CA LYS A 993 -33.03 -31.12 29.05
C LYS A 993 -33.59 -30.33 30.23
N ASP A 994 -33.61 -30.94 31.41
CA ASP A 994 -34.04 -30.27 32.66
C ASP A 994 -33.17 -29.04 32.98
N LEU A 995 -31.86 -29.11 32.74
CA LEU A 995 -30.94 -27.99 32.92
C LEU A 995 -31.21 -26.86 31.91
N ARG A 996 -31.35 -27.16 30.61
CA ARG A 996 -31.67 -26.18 29.55
C ARG A 996 -32.96 -25.42 29.88
N ASP A 997 -34.00 -26.13 30.28
CA ASP A 997 -35.32 -25.52 30.51
C ASP A 997 -35.32 -24.58 31.71
N ARG A 998 -34.49 -24.87 32.74
CA ARG A 998 -34.25 -24.01 33.90
C ARG A 998 -33.26 -22.87 33.65
N LEU A 999 -32.34 -23.02 32.70
CA LEU A 999 -31.37 -21.98 32.36
C LEU A 999 -32.06 -20.79 31.68
N PRO A 1000 -31.67 -19.54 32.01
CA PRO A 1000 -32.04 -18.37 31.21
C PRO A 1000 -31.59 -18.54 29.76
N GLU A 1001 -32.40 -18.08 28.81
CA GLU A 1001 -32.18 -18.24 27.37
C GLU A 1001 -30.76 -17.85 26.92
N ARG A 1002 -30.25 -16.70 27.40
CA ARG A 1002 -28.87 -16.20 27.25
C ARG A 1002 -27.73 -17.14 27.74
N SER A 1003 -28.07 -18.26 28.37
CA SER A 1003 -27.15 -19.24 28.97
C SER A 1003 -27.40 -20.67 28.48
N ARG A 1004 -28.36 -20.90 27.57
CA ARG A 1004 -28.72 -22.25 27.09
C ARG A 1004 -27.75 -22.84 26.08
N GLY A 1005 -27.09 -22.03 25.25
CA GLY A 1005 -26.30 -22.52 24.09
C GLY A 1005 -25.30 -23.64 24.41
N TRP A 1006 -24.56 -23.57 25.52
CA TRP A 1006 -23.64 -24.66 25.90
C TRP A 1006 -24.37 -25.92 26.42
N ALA A 1007 -25.54 -25.78 27.06
CA ALA A 1007 -26.39 -26.93 27.38
C ALA A 1007 -26.98 -27.56 26.11
N GLU A 1008 -27.30 -26.76 25.09
CA GLU A 1008 -27.83 -27.19 23.80
C GLU A 1008 -26.77 -27.89 22.94
N GLU A 1009 -25.52 -27.41 22.95
CA GLU A 1009 -24.40 -28.11 22.30
C GLU A 1009 -23.99 -29.39 23.04
N LEU A 1010 -24.08 -29.43 24.38
CA LEU A 1010 -23.95 -30.68 25.12
C LEU A 1010 -25.11 -31.64 24.81
N LEU A 1011 -26.35 -31.18 24.67
CA LEU A 1011 -27.46 -32.02 24.18
C LEU A 1011 -27.17 -32.57 22.78
N ARG A 1012 -26.65 -31.73 21.89
CA ARG A 1012 -26.30 -32.09 20.51
C ARG A 1012 -25.17 -33.12 20.45
N LEU A 1013 -24.18 -33.02 21.34
CA LEU A 1013 -23.14 -34.04 21.54
C LEU A 1013 -23.76 -35.42 21.86
N TRP A 1014 -24.68 -35.49 22.83
CA TRP A 1014 -25.28 -36.77 23.25
C TRP A 1014 -26.37 -37.28 22.29
N GLN A 1015 -27.14 -36.40 21.64
CA GLN A 1015 -28.28 -36.77 20.79
C GLN A 1015 -27.94 -36.90 19.29
N VAL A 1016 -26.83 -36.31 18.81
CA VAL A 1016 -26.45 -36.31 17.38
C VAL A 1016 -25.04 -36.85 17.20
N THR A 1017 -24.04 -36.26 17.86
CA THR A 1017 -22.63 -36.60 17.63
C THR A 1017 -22.29 -38.03 18.11
N LEU A 1018 -22.72 -38.42 19.30
CA LEU A 1018 -22.47 -39.77 19.83
C LEU A 1018 -23.17 -40.87 19.01
N PRO A 1019 -24.47 -40.77 18.67
CA PRO A 1019 -25.11 -41.73 17.75
C PRO A 1019 -24.38 -41.83 16.41
N ALA A 1020 -24.01 -40.70 15.78
CA ALA A 1020 -23.28 -40.71 14.51
C ALA A 1020 -21.86 -41.33 14.64
N ALA A 1021 -21.19 -41.17 15.79
CA ALA A 1021 -19.88 -41.78 16.04
C ALA A 1021 -19.97 -43.30 16.27
N LEU A 1022 -21.08 -43.79 16.81
CA LEU A 1022 -21.39 -45.22 16.95
C LEU A 1022 -21.81 -45.85 15.61
N ASP A 1023 -22.51 -45.09 14.75
CA ASP A 1023 -22.95 -45.49 13.41
C ASP A 1023 -21.84 -45.38 12.34
N MET A 1024 -20.72 -44.73 12.65
CA MET A 1024 -19.62 -44.51 11.70
C MET A 1024 -18.98 -45.85 11.28
N SER A 1025 -18.90 -46.05 9.95
CA SER A 1025 -18.40 -47.28 9.33
C SER A 1025 -16.88 -47.43 9.46
N PHE A 1026 -16.39 -48.67 9.55
CA PHE A 1026 -14.97 -49.04 9.48
C PHE A 1026 -14.50 -49.17 8.02
N PRO A 1027 -13.80 -48.18 7.44
CA PRO A 1027 -13.38 -48.27 6.04
C PRO A 1027 -12.32 -49.36 5.83
N HIS A 1028 -12.35 -49.97 4.63
CA HIS A 1028 -11.31 -50.85 4.09
C HIS A 1028 -11.09 -52.18 4.85
N GLN A 1029 -12.10 -52.69 5.57
CA GLN A 1029 -12.09 -54.04 6.14
C GLN A 1029 -13.23 -54.87 5.56
N SER A 1030 -12.98 -56.12 5.16
CA SER A 1030 -14.02 -57.03 4.64
C SER A 1030 -14.78 -57.68 5.79
N THR A 1031 -15.54 -56.89 6.53
CA THR A 1031 -16.25 -57.29 7.74
C THR A 1031 -17.71 -57.69 7.46
N THR A 1032 -18.29 -58.45 8.39
CA THR A 1032 -19.74 -58.76 8.41
C THR A 1032 -20.53 -57.79 9.32
N ARG A 1033 -19.89 -56.72 9.76
CA ARG A 1033 -20.36 -55.70 10.71
C ARG A 1033 -19.63 -54.41 10.39
N ASP A 1034 -20.33 -53.31 10.28
CA ASP A 1034 -19.76 -52.11 9.68
C ASP A 1034 -19.42 -51.04 10.72
N SER A 1035 -20.07 -51.05 11.89
CA SER A 1035 -19.98 -49.99 12.90
C SER A 1035 -19.74 -50.48 14.34
N LEU A 1036 -19.46 -49.53 15.26
CA LEU A 1036 -19.40 -49.80 16.70
C LEU A 1036 -20.75 -50.22 17.28
N ARG A 1037 -21.87 -49.76 16.70
CA ARG A 1037 -23.21 -50.17 17.12
C ARG A 1037 -23.47 -51.64 16.81
N ASP A 1038 -23.07 -52.11 15.63
CA ASP A 1038 -23.25 -53.51 15.23
C ASP A 1038 -22.44 -54.45 16.14
N LEU A 1039 -21.18 -54.10 16.40
CA LEU A 1039 -20.31 -54.84 17.33
C LEU A 1039 -20.90 -54.90 18.75
N GLY A 1040 -21.41 -53.77 19.26
CA GLY A 1040 -21.99 -53.73 20.61
C GLY A 1040 -23.32 -54.48 20.72
N SER A 1041 -24.13 -54.47 19.66
CA SER A 1041 -25.43 -55.15 19.65
C SER A 1041 -25.25 -56.67 19.72
N ASP A 1042 -24.23 -57.22 19.04
CA ASP A 1042 -23.84 -58.63 19.13
C ASP A 1042 -23.27 -59.03 20.51
N GLU A 1043 -22.74 -58.07 21.28
CA GLU A 1043 -22.34 -58.28 22.69
C GLU A 1043 -23.50 -58.10 23.69
N GLY A 1044 -24.71 -57.76 23.23
CA GLY A 1044 -25.85 -57.48 24.09
C GLY A 1044 -25.75 -56.13 24.82
N ILE A 1045 -24.98 -55.17 24.28
CA ILE A 1045 -24.89 -53.81 24.82
C ILE A 1045 -26.14 -53.03 24.40
N GLU A 1046 -26.96 -52.64 25.37
CA GLU A 1046 -28.11 -51.78 25.09
C GLU A 1046 -27.66 -50.34 24.79
N PHE A 1047 -28.14 -49.80 23.68
CA PHE A 1047 -27.95 -48.40 23.28
C PHE A 1047 -29.26 -47.63 23.43
N ALA A 1048 -29.19 -46.35 23.80
CA ALA A 1048 -30.36 -45.47 23.67
C ALA A 1048 -30.86 -45.42 22.21
N GLN A 1049 -32.18 -45.48 22.04
CA GLN A 1049 -32.81 -45.37 20.72
C GLN A 1049 -32.52 -43.98 20.13
N ALA A 1050 -32.06 -43.95 18.87
CA ALA A 1050 -31.95 -42.71 18.12
C ALA A 1050 -33.35 -42.15 17.82
N PRO A 1051 -33.56 -40.81 17.84
CA PRO A 1051 -34.79 -40.22 17.32
C PRO A 1051 -34.96 -40.54 15.83
N ASP A 1052 -36.20 -40.72 15.35
CA ASP A 1052 -36.45 -41.04 13.94
C ASP A 1052 -35.89 -39.91 13.04
N ARG A 1053 -35.23 -40.29 11.94
CA ARG A 1053 -34.50 -39.37 11.04
C ARG A 1053 -35.42 -38.39 10.27
N ARG A 1054 -36.73 -38.43 10.53
CA ARG A 1054 -37.75 -37.54 9.96
C ARG A 1054 -37.82 -36.18 10.65
N ASP A 1055 -37.62 -36.16 11.97
CA ASP A 1055 -37.81 -34.97 12.81
C ASP A 1055 -36.55 -34.09 12.90
N ALA A 1056 -35.45 -34.53 12.28
CA ALA A 1056 -34.16 -33.83 12.27
C ALA A 1056 -33.94 -32.92 11.05
N ARG A 1057 -35.02 -32.38 10.45
CA ARG A 1057 -34.92 -31.26 9.51
C ARG A 1057 -35.06 -29.95 10.28
N PRO A 1058 -34.19 -28.95 10.09
CA PRO A 1058 -34.42 -27.62 10.66
C PRO A 1058 -35.70 -27.03 10.06
N GLU A 1059 -36.58 -26.51 10.92
CA GLU A 1059 -37.85 -25.93 10.49
C GLU A 1059 -37.61 -24.69 9.62
N ARG A 1060 -37.80 -24.82 8.31
CA ARG A 1060 -37.99 -23.66 7.43
C ARG A 1060 -39.36 -23.06 7.75
N GLY A 1061 -39.39 -22.02 8.58
CA GLY A 1061 -40.58 -21.25 8.89
C GLY A 1061 -41.16 -20.59 7.63
N GLY A 1062 -42.07 -21.29 6.94
CA GLY A 1062 -42.67 -20.88 5.68
C GLY A 1062 -44.17 -21.09 5.71
N ALA A 1063 -44.92 -20.03 6.05
CA ALA A 1063 -46.38 -20.09 6.11
C ALA A 1063 -47.00 -20.07 4.70
N ALA A 1064 -47.40 -21.24 4.19
CA ALA A 1064 -48.23 -21.38 3.01
C ALA A 1064 -49.54 -22.10 3.37
N ARG A 1065 -50.68 -21.52 3.00
CA ARG A 1065 -52.01 -22.12 3.21
C ARG A 1065 -52.35 -23.12 2.12
N ASP A 1066 -53.33 -23.98 2.40
CA ASP A 1066 -53.95 -24.87 1.43
C ASP A 1066 -54.39 -24.14 0.15
N LEU A 1067 -54.20 -24.80 -1.00
CA LEU A 1067 -55.29 -25.38 -1.80
C LEU A 1067 -54.67 -26.35 -2.82
N GLY A 1068 -55.36 -27.44 -3.15
CA GLY A 1068 -54.73 -28.61 -3.79
C GLY A 1068 -55.33 -29.06 -5.12
N GLY A 1069 -54.60 -29.97 -5.79
CA GLY A 1069 -55.11 -30.91 -6.79
C GLY A 1069 -55.15 -30.43 -8.25
N GLY A 1070 -54.29 -30.99 -9.10
CA GLY A 1070 -54.39 -30.81 -10.56
C GLY A 1070 -53.16 -31.24 -11.37
N ARG A 1071 -53.20 -32.43 -11.98
CA ARG A 1071 -52.39 -32.86 -13.15
C ARG A 1071 -53.39 -33.20 -14.28
N PRO A 1072 -52.98 -33.37 -15.57
CA PRO A 1072 -51.70 -33.06 -16.24
C PRO A 1072 -51.90 -32.22 -17.55
N GLY A 1073 -50.81 -31.90 -18.28
CA GLY A 1073 -50.93 -31.41 -19.68
C GLY A 1073 -49.60 -31.08 -20.36
N ARG A 1074 -49.44 -31.47 -21.64
CA ARG A 1074 -48.23 -31.27 -22.48
C ARG A 1074 -48.15 -29.87 -23.11
N ASP A 1075 -46.90 -29.47 -23.38
CA ASP A 1075 -46.35 -28.71 -24.54
C ASP A 1075 -47.12 -28.75 -25.88
N PRO A 1076 -46.79 -27.90 -26.91
CA PRO A 1076 -45.80 -26.79 -26.96
C PRO A 1076 -46.24 -25.49 -27.75
N TYR A 1077 -45.29 -24.56 -27.95
CA TYR A 1077 -45.08 -23.62 -29.10
C TYR A 1077 -45.49 -22.12 -29.09
N THR A 1078 -44.53 -21.33 -29.64
CA THR A 1078 -44.61 -20.09 -30.48
C THR A 1078 -45.07 -18.71 -29.94
N GLU A 1079 -44.06 -17.85 -29.73
CA GLU A 1079 -43.78 -16.59 -30.47
C GLU A 1079 -44.67 -15.31 -30.41
N ARG A 1080 -43.96 -14.17 -30.21
CA ARG A 1080 -44.15 -12.78 -30.74
C ARG A 1080 -45.46 -12.02 -30.41
N GLY A 1081 -45.33 -10.83 -29.80
CA GLY A 1081 -46.46 -9.89 -29.66
C GLY A 1081 -46.24 -8.59 -28.87
N ALA A 1082 -45.35 -7.71 -29.32
CA ALA A 1082 -45.31 -6.29 -28.92
C ALA A 1082 -45.78 -5.41 -30.11
N PRO A 1083 -46.05 -4.08 -29.99
CA PRO A 1083 -45.86 -3.20 -28.81
C PRO A 1083 -46.98 -2.17 -28.49
N GLY A 1084 -46.96 -1.65 -27.24
CA GLY A 1084 -46.98 -0.22 -26.91
C GLY A 1084 -48.25 0.65 -27.06
N ARG A 1085 -48.53 1.48 -26.04
CA ARG A 1085 -48.52 2.96 -26.12
C ARG A 1085 -48.72 3.65 -24.76
N ASP A 1086 -47.95 4.71 -24.53
CA ASP A 1086 -48.14 5.76 -23.51
C ASP A 1086 -49.03 6.88 -24.11
N PRO A 1087 -49.72 7.77 -23.34
CA PRO A 1087 -49.04 8.98 -22.88
C PRO A 1087 -49.51 9.62 -21.54
N TYR A 1088 -48.68 10.55 -21.05
CA TYR A 1088 -48.81 11.45 -19.89
C TYR A 1088 -49.99 12.46 -19.96
N ILE A 1089 -50.50 12.92 -18.79
CA ILE A 1089 -50.32 14.30 -18.25
C ILE A 1089 -50.98 14.52 -16.85
N GLU A 1090 -50.11 14.67 -15.84
CA GLU A 1090 -49.99 15.71 -14.78
C GLU A 1090 -51.19 16.57 -14.22
N ARG A 1091 -51.06 16.92 -12.92
CA ARG A 1091 -51.65 18.05 -12.10
C ARG A 1091 -52.95 17.78 -11.30
N GLY A 1092 -53.08 18.19 -10.02
CA GLY A 1092 -52.07 18.64 -9.03
C GLY A 1092 -52.58 19.46 -7.82
N ALA A 1093 -51.88 19.36 -6.66
CA ALA A 1093 -51.84 20.28 -5.49
C ALA A 1093 -53.14 20.49 -4.62
N PRO A 1094 -53.09 21.16 -3.44
CA PRO A 1094 -51.98 21.50 -2.52
C PRO A 1094 -52.19 21.21 -0.98
N GLU A 1095 -51.05 21.07 -0.27
CA GLU A 1095 -50.64 21.62 1.05
C GLU A 1095 -51.59 22.17 2.17
N ARG A 1096 -51.25 21.84 3.45
CA ARG A 1096 -51.19 22.64 4.73
C ARG A 1096 -52.08 22.35 5.98
N ASP A 1097 -51.38 22.47 7.13
CA ASP A 1097 -51.78 22.74 8.53
C ASP A 1097 -52.64 24.04 8.69
N PRO A 1098 -53.33 24.35 9.84
CA PRO A 1098 -52.80 24.24 11.22
C PRO A 1098 -53.75 23.98 12.44
N TYR A 1099 -53.15 23.56 13.56
CA TYR A 1099 -53.45 23.82 15.01
C TYR A 1099 -54.88 24.06 15.56
N GLY A 1100 -55.26 23.23 16.55
CA GLY A 1100 -55.97 23.62 17.80
C GLY A 1100 -57.17 22.74 18.22
N ARG A 1101 -57.64 22.73 19.49
CA ARG A 1101 -57.07 23.10 20.82
C ARG A 1101 -58.05 22.64 21.94
N ASP A 1102 -57.51 22.20 23.08
CA ASP A 1102 -58.05 22.05 24.47
C ASP A 1102 -59.55 21.74 24.75
N VAL A 1103 -59.78 20.74 25.64
CA VAL A 1103 -60.71 20.88 26.79
C VAL A 1103 -60.07 20.27 28.07
N ALA A 1104 -60.20 20.97 29.20
CA ALA A 1104 -59.64 20.70 30.53
C ALA A 1104 -60.48 19.67 31.36
N GLY A 1105 -60.10 19.18 32.55
CA GLY A 1105 -58.89 19.38 33.40
C GLY A 1105 -59.17 19.01 34.88
N ARG A 1106 -58.37 19.54 35.84
CA ARG A 1106 -58.49 19.45 37.35
C ARG A 1106 -58.06 18.11 38.02
N ASP A 1107 -57.56 18.05 39.26
CA ASP A 1107 -57.17 19.10 40.25
C ASP A 1107 -56.15 18.59 41.33
N VAL A 1108 -55.00 19.28 41.49
CA VAL A 1108 -54.16 19.59 42.72
C VAL A 1108 -53.68 18.45 43.72
N PRO A 1109 -52.87 18.68 44.81
CA PRO A 1109 -51.72 17.78 45.12
C PRO A 1109 -51.59 17.25 46.59
N GLY A 1110 -50.49 16.53 46.88
CA GLY A 1110 -50.03 16.13 48.23
C GLY A 1110 -48.54 16.49 48.48
N ARG A 1111 -48.07 16.40 49.75
CA ARG A 1111 -46.77 16.95 50.22
C ARG A 1111 -46.08 16.06 51.29
N ASP A 1112 -45.01 16.59 51.87
CA ASP A 1112 -44.23 16.15 53.05
C ASP A 1112 -43.20 15.01 52.79
N SER A 1113 -41.90 15.01 53.20
CA SER A 1113 -41.03 15.74 54.17
C SER A 1113 -41.29 15.40 55.65
N TYR A 1114 -40.43 14.65 56.38
CA TYR A 1114 -39.06 14.97 56.86
C TYR A 1114 -38.53 13.78 57.76
N GLU A 1115 -37.31 13.66 58.35
CA GLU A 1115 -36.10 14.50 58.47
C GLU A 1115 -34.78 13.77 58.91
N ARG A 1116 -33.64 14.46 58.72
CA ARG A 1116 -32.38 14.62 59.53
C ARG A 1116 -31.53 13.46 60.13
N GLY A 1117 -30.20 13.63 59.99
CA GLY A 1117 -29.13 12.97 60.77
C GLY A 1117 -27.70 13.39 60.34
N VAL A 1118 -27.08 14.37 61.02
CA VAL A 1118 -25.74 14.99 60.78
C VAL A 1118 -25.23 15.63 62.09
N PRO A 1119 -23.96 16.10 62.28
CA PRO A 1119 -22.85 16.39 61.33
C PRO A 1119 -21.67 15.37 61.50
N ASP A 1120 -20.34 15.60 61.50
CA ASP A 1120 -19.38 16.75 61.51
C ASP A 1120 -17.95 16.20 61.18
N ARG A 1121 -16.83 16.90 60.86
CA ARG A 1121 -16.45 18.32 60.65
C ARG A 1121 -15.19 18.42 59.72
N ASP A 1122 -14.74 19.65 59.42
CA ASP A 1122 -13.44 20.16 58.87
C ASP A 1122 -12.18 19.24 58.90
N ARG A 1123 -11.23 19.31 57.93
CA ARG A 1123 -10.59 20.48 57.25
C ARG A 1123 -10.32 20.20 55.75
N ARG A 1124 -10.53 21.10 54.77
CA ARG A 1124 -9.94 22.45 54.51
C ARG A 1124 -8.49 22.39 53.97
N GLU A 1125 -8.07 23.10 52.90
CA GLU A 1125 -8.70 24.20 52.12
C GLU A 1125 -8.14 24.36 50.68
N ARG A 1126 -9.02 24.70 49.70
CA ARG A 1126 -8.87 25.75 48.62
C ARG A 1126 -7.82 25.62 47.50
N ASP A 1127 -7.99 26.24 46.31
CA ASP A 1127 -9.19 26.82 45.64
C ASP A 1127 -8.98 26.98 44.12
N ALA A 1128 -10.03 26.69 43.33
CA ALA A 1128 -10.46 27.40 42.10
C ALA A 1128 -9.50 27.49 40.87
N PRO A 1129 -9.96 28.01 39.71
CA PRO A 1129 -11.07 27.42 38.95
C PRO A 1129 -10.73 27.21 37.45
N GLY A 1130 -11.27 26.15 36.85
CA GLY A 1130 -11.22 25.96 35.40
C GLY A 1130 -12.16 26.90 34.64
N ARG A 1131 -11.73 27.38 33.47
CA ARG A 1131 -12.57 28.00 32.44
C ARG A 1131 -12.34 27.28 31.11
N ASP A 1132 -13.44 26.80 30.53
CA ASP A 1132 -13.61 26.62 29.08
C ASP A 1132 -13.23 27.92 28.32
N PRO A 1133 -12.75 27.87 27.06
CA PRO A 1133 -13.70 27.54 25.98
C PRO A 1133 -13.19 26.98 24.62
N TYR A 1134 -14.16 26.48 23.85
CA TYR A 1134 -14.20 26.30 22.39
C TYR A 1134 -13.15 25.41 21.69
N GLU A 1135 -13.57 24.21 21.32
CA GLU A 1135 -13.02 23.52 20.14
C GLU A 1135 -13.35 24.29 18.85
N ARG A 1136 -12.39 24.33 17.93
CA ARG A 1136 -12.58 24.68 16.50
C ARG A 1136 -11.54 23.91 15.67
N ASP A 1137 -11.95 23.41 14.51
CA ASP A 1137 -11.18 22.50 13.67
C ASP A 1137 -9.85 23.06 13.16
N VAL A 1138 -8.83 22.20 13.12
CA VAL A 1138 -7.63 22.34 12.28
C VAL A 1138 -7.31 20.95 11.69
N PRO A 1139 -7.10 20.80 10.36
CA PRO A 1139 -6.68 19.52 9.78
C PRO A 1139 -5.28 19.11 10.26
N GLY A 1140 -5.13 17.83 10.63
CA GLY A 1140 -3.85 17.28 11.06
C GLY A 1140 -2.84 17.22 9.92
N ARG A 1141 -1.75 17.99 10.01
CA ARG A 1141 -0.50 17.69 9.31
C ARG A 1141 0.17 16.51 10.01
N ASP A 1142 0.68 15.57 9.23
CA ASP A 1142 1.61 14.55 9.72
C ASP A 1142 2.89 15.27 10.24
N THR A 1143 3.18 15.18 11.55
CA THR A 1143 4.34 15.84 12.17
C THR A 1143 5.56 14.94 12.18
N TYR A 1144 6.64 15.41 11.57
CA TYR A 1144 7.96 14.78 11.67
C TYR A 1144 8.46 14.75 13.11
N GLU A 1145 9.04 13.61 13.51
CA GLU A 1145 9.75 13.46 14.77
C GLU A 1145 10.88 14.49 14.89
N ARG A 1146 10.93 15.17 16.03
CA ARG A 1146 11.99 16.13 16.38
C ARG A 1146 12.50 15.77 17.77
N ASP A 1147 13.53 14.94 17.82
CA ASP A 1147 14.28 14.70 19.05
C ASP A 1147 14.86 16.01 19.58
N ALA A 1148 14.59 16.30 20.86
CA ALA A 1148 15.23 17.39 21.57
C ALA A 1148 16.53 16.86 22.20
N PRO A 1149 17.70 17.49 21.95
CA PRO A 1149 18.96 17.02 22.51
C PRO A 1149 18.95 17.14 24.04
N ARG A 1150 19.36 16.06 24.72
CA ARG A 1150 19.58 16.10 26.17
C ARG A 1150 20.77 17.03 26.48
N ARG A 1151 20.59 17.88 27.49
CA ARG A 1151 21.69 18.64 28.09
C ARG A 1151 22.43 17.75 29.08
N ASP A 1152 23.61 17.30 28.71
CA ASP A 1152 24.62 16.89 29.70
C ASP A 1152 25.50 18.11 30.07
N GLY A 1153 25.94 18.15 31.33
CA GLY A 1153 26.59 19.32 31.90
C GLY A 1153 28.10 19.39 31.64
N PHE A 1154 28.60 20.58 31.34
CA PHE A 1154 30.05 20.85 31.40
C PHE A 1154 30.48 21.02 32.86
N GLU A 1155 31.18 20.03 33.42
CA GLU A 1155 32.15 20.32 34.48
C GLU A 1155 33.50 20.68 33.87
N ARG A 1156 34.29 21.48 34.62
CA ARG A 1156 35.59 22.02 34.17
C ARG A 1156 36.71 21.44 35.01
N GLU A 1157 37.69 20.83 34.37
CA GLU A 1157 39.07 20.84 34.87
C GLU A 1157 40.00 21.45 33.80
N ALA A 1158 41.21 21.85 34.21
CA ALA A 1158 41.97 22.90 33.53
C ALA A 1158 43.36 22.47 33.06
N TYR A 1159 43.80 23.15 31.99
CA TYR A 1159 45.18 23.37 31.52
C TYR A 1159 46.35 22.78 32.34
N GLU A 1160 47.23 22.04 31.65
CA GLU A 1160 48.59 22.48 31.25
C GLU A 1160 49.06 21.58 30.06
N ARG A 1161 49.48 22.16 28.92
CA ARG A 1161 50.87 22.43 28.50
C ARG A 1161 51.81 21.22 28.66
N ASP A 1162 52.49 20.74 27.61
CA ASP A 1162 53.51 21.55 26.91
C ASP A 1162 53.79 21.14 25.43
N VAL A 1163 54.91 21.63 24.87
CA VAL A 1163 55.23 21.79 23.43
C VAL A 1163 56.11 20.64 22.86
N PRO A 1164 55.96 20.23 21.58
CA PRO A 1164 56.68 19.07 21.02
C PRO A 1164 58.13 19.33 20.56
N GLY A 1165 58.95 18.28 20.55
CA GLY A 1165 60.31 18.23 19.96
C GLY A 1165 60.73 16.80 19.59
N PRO A 1166 61.50 16.56 18.50
CA PRO A 1166 61.62 15.22 17.91
C PRO A 1166 62.99 14.53 18.08
N GLY A 1167 63.02 13.21 17.84
CA GLY A 1167 64.25 12.42 17.69
C GLY A 1167 64.01 11.16 16.84
N ALA A 1168 65.01 10.75 16.06
CA ALA A 1168 65.06 9.44 15.41
C ALA A 1168 65.73 8.42 16.40
N TYR A 1169 66.15 7.18 16.09
CA TYR A 1169 66.81 6.62 14.90
C TYR A 1169 66.52 5.11 14.73
N GLU A 1170 67.12 4.51 13.70
CA GLU A 1170 67.00 3.15 13.16
C GLU A 1170 67.14 1.93 14.12
N ARG A 1171 66.51 0.80 13.69
CA ARG A 1171 66.92 -0.63 13.84
C ARG A 1171 67.06 -1.22 15.27
N ASP A 1172 66.63 -2.46 15.57
CA ASP A 1172 67.02 -3.72 14.91
C ASP A 1172 66.05 -4.91 15.20
N VAL A 1173 66.27 -6.04 14.50
CA VAL A 1173 65.58 -7.35 14.62
C VAL A 1173 66.66 -8.43 14.36
N PRO A 1174 66.84 -9.56 15.11
CA PRO A 1174 65.79 -10.51 15.53
C PRO A 1174 65.99 -11.25 16.89
N GLY A 1175 65.09 -12.17 17.25
CA GLY A 1175 65.41 -13.26 18.21
C GLY A 1175 64.18 -13.97 18.84
N PRO A 1176 64.05 -15.32 18.76
CA PRO A 1176 62.86 -16.03 19.24
C PRO A 1176 63.09 -16.92 20.48
N ARG A 1177 61.99 -17.38 21.10
CA ARG A 1177 61.90 -18.66 21.84
C ARG A 1177 60.48 -19.24 21.76
N ARG A 1178 60.39 -20.56 21.95
CA ARG A 1178 59.17 -21.39 21.86
C ARG A 1178 58.82 -21.96 23.26
N HIS A 1179 57.72 -22.74 23.30
CA HIS A 1179 57.37 -23.74 24.32
C HIS A 1179 56.81 -23.15 25.65
N ASP A 1180 55.78 -23.71 26.29
CA ASP A 1180 55.12 -25.02 26.09
C ASP A 1180 53.57 -25.03 26.29
N VAL A 1181 52.96 -26.17 25.97
CA VAL A 1181 51.54 -26.55 26.15
C VAL A 1181 51.48 -27.65 27.24
N PRO A 1182 50.52 -27.62 28.20
CA PRO A 1182 49.50 -28.69 28.30
C PRO A 1182 48.14 -28.18 28.91
N PRO A 1183 47.11 -29.01 29.20
CA PRO A 1183 46.08 -29.31 28.19
C PRO A 1183 44.61 -29.33 28.73
N GLU A 1184 43.68 -29.71 27.84
CA GLU A 1184 42.35 -30.31 28.14
C GLU A 1184 41.37 -29.60 29.10
N ARG A 1185 40.34 -28.98 28.52
CA ARG A 1185 39.03 -29.63 28.38
C ARG A 1185 38.18 -29.02 27.26
#